data_AF-A0A1M4NIX8-F1
#
_entry.id   AF-A0A1M4NIX8-F1
#
_cell.length_a   1.000
_cell.length_b   1.000
_cell.length_c   1.000
_cell.angle_alpha   90.00
_cell.angle_beta   90.00
_cell.angle_gamma   90.00
#
_symmetry.space_group_name_H-M   'P 1'
#
loop_
_entity.id
_entity.type
_entity.pdbx_description
1 polymer ?
#
loop_
_entity_poly.entity_id
_entity_poly.type
_entity_poly.pdbx_seq_one_letter_code
_entity_poly.pdbx_strand_id
1 'polypeptide(L)'
;MFASKSERKVHYSIRKFSIGVASVAVASLVMGSVVHATEKEGTTQVATSSNMAKTEHRKAAEQFDEYINKMIQLDRRKDTQNRTLIIKLSAIKTEYLRELNVLEYKSKAELPSKIKAKLDAAFDQFKKDTLPTEPEKKVAEAQKKVEEAEKKAKAQKEEDRRNYPTNTYKTLELEIAEFDVEVKKAELELIKEEAKKPLNEGTIKQAKEKVESKKAEATRLENIKTDRKKAEEEAKRKADAKEQDESKRRTKRAVPGELATPDKKENDAKSSDSSVGEETLPSPSLKSGKKVAEAEKKVEEAEKKAKAQKEEDRRNYPTNTYKTLELEIAESDVEVKKAELELVKEEAKEPRNEEKVKQAKAKVESKKAEATRLENIKTDRKKAEEEAKRKAAEEDKVKEKPAEQPQPAPAPQPEKPAPKPEKPAPAPKPENPAEQPKAEKPADQQAEEDYARRSEEEYNRLTQQQPPKTEKPAQPSTPKTGWKQENGMWYFYNTDGSMATGWLQNNGSWYYLNSNGAMATGWLQNNGSWYYLNANGDMATGWLQNNGSWYYLNANGSMATGWLQNNGSWYYLNANGSMATGWLQYNGSWYYLNANGDMATGWLQNNGSWYYLNANGDMATGWLQNNGSWYYLNANGDMATGWVKDGDTWYYLEASGAMKASQWFKVSDKWYYVNGSGALAVNTTVDGYGVNANGEWVN
;
A
#
# COMPACT_ATOMS: atom_id res chain seq x y z
N MET A 1 16.72 76.54 -18.62
CA MET A 1 16.28 76.61 -20.02
C MET A 1 16.02 75.17 -20.47
N PHE A 2 14.77 74.77 -20.71
CA PHE A 2 14.14 74.68 -22.06
C PHE A 2 14.92 73.77 -23.04
N ALA A 3 14.34 72.80 -23.76
CA ALA A 3 12.98 72.22 -23.87
C ALA A 3 13.11 70.79 -24.47
N SER A 4 12.39 69.75 -24.04
CA SER A 4 11.04 69.31 -24.46
C SER A 4 10.77 69.13 -25.97
N LYS A 5 10.59 67.86 -26.40
CA LYS A 5 9.51 67.30 -27.28
C LYS A 5 9.86 65.85 -27.68
N SER A 6 9.11 64.82 -27.25
CA SER A 6 7.91 64.18 -27.88
C SER A 6 8.24 63.44 -29.20
N GLU A 7 7.78 62.22 -29.50
CA GLU A 7 6.45 61.57 -29.35
C GLU A 7 6.59 60.04 -29.13
N ARG A 8 5.90 59.35 -28.20
CA ARG A 8 4.48 58.86 -28.12
C ARG A 8 4.10 57.62 -28.98
N LYS A 9 3.86 56.50 -28.25
CA LYS A 9 2.93 55.36 -28.53
C LYS A 9 3.33 54.45 -29.73
N VAL A 10 3.06 53.14 -29.75
CA VAL A 10 1.80 52.41 -29.45
C VAL A 10 2.04 50.99 -28.89
N HIS A 11 1.39 50.70 -27.75
CA HIS A 11 0.83 49.41 -27.27
C HIS A 11 1.61 48.08 -27.42
N TYR A 12 2.02 47.53 -26.26
CA TYR A 12 2.14 46.08 -26.05
C TYR A 12 0.81 45.52 -25.51
N SER A 13 0.32 44.43 -26.08
CA SER A 13 -0.80 43.64 -25.54
C SER A 13 -0.52 42.14 -25.63
N ILE A 14 -0.72 41.45 -24.50
CA ILE A 14 -0.38 40.03 -24.30
C ILE A 14 -1.61 39.16 -24.56
N ARG A 15 -1.49 38.10 -25.37
CA ARG A 15 -1.98 36.72 -25.03
C ARG A 15 -1.65 35.66 -26.10
N LYS A 16 -0.89 34.65 -25.66
CA LYS A 16 -0.97 33.20 -25.94
C LYS A 16 -1.40 32.70 -27.34
N PHE A 17 -0.59 31.82 -27.93
CA PHE A 17 -1.03 30.44 -28.28
C PHE A 17 0.17 29.48 -28.43
N SER A 18 -0.12 28.18 -28.37
CA SER A 18 0.84 27.05 -28.40
C SER A 18 1.71 27.00 -29.67
N ILE A 19 2.95 26.52 -29.53
CA ILE A 19 3.75 26.00 -30.66
C ILE A 19 3.78 24.48 -30.57
N GLY A 20 3.09 23.84 -31.53
CA GLY A 20 3.17 22.41 -31.81
C GLY A 20 4.04 22.16 -33.05
N VAL A 21 4.67 20.98 -33.07
CA VAL A 21 5.61 20.51 -34.10
C VAL A 21 5.01 20.44 -35.51
N ALA A 22 5.72 20.93 -36.52
CA ALA A 22 5.68 20.41 -37.90
C ALA A 22 6.96 20.80 -38.67
N SER A 23 7.62 19.82 -39.28
CA SER A 23 8.85 20.03 -40.07
C SER A 23 8.54 20.53 -41.49
N VAL A 24 9.29 21.53 -41.96
CA VAL A 24 9.19 22.05 -43.34
C VAL A 24 10.21 21.37 -44.24
N ALA A 25 9.75 20.85 -45.39
CA ALA A 25 10.62 20.42 -46.48
C ALA A 25 11.04 21.63 -47.34
N VAL A 26 12.30 21.64 -47.80
CA VAL A 26 12.77 22.59 -48.83
C VAL A 26 13.50 21.81 -49.91
N ALA A 27 13.05 22.00 -51.15
CA ALA A 27 13.68 21.47 -52.36
C ALA A 27 14.16 22.63 -53.25
N SER A 28 15.29 22.43 -53.93
CA SER A 28 15.88 23.24 -55.02
C SER A 28 17.10 22.45 -55.55
N LEU A 29 17.51 22.48 -56.83
CA LEU A 29 17.13 23.32 -57.97
C LEU A 29 17.34 22.53 -59.30
N VAL A 30 16.68 22.94 -60.38
CA VAL A 30 16.81 22.36 -61.74
C VAL A 30 17.67 23.24 -62.66
N MET A 31 18.57 22.64 -63.43
CA MET A 31 19.00 23.05 -64.78
C MET A 31 19.50 21.79 -65.52
N GLY A 32 19.24 21.53 -66.81
CA GLY A 32 18.41 22.26 -67.77
C GLY A 32 18.94 22.07 -69.19
N SER A 33 18.24 21.31 -70.05
CA SER A 33 18.50 21.29 -71.49
C SER A 33 17.24 20.95 -72.30
N VAL A 34 16.81 21.97 -73.05
CA VAL A 34 15.67 22.08 -73.96
C VAL A 34 15.48 20.90 -74.92
N VAL A 35 14.23 20.50 -75.10
CA VAL A 35 13.73 19.75 -76.27
C VAL A 35 12.96 20.73 -77.16
N HIS A 36 13.30 20.81 -78.45
CA HIS A 36 12.36 21.30 -79.47
C HIS A 36 11.55 20.13 -79.99
N ALA A 37 10.24 20.33 -80.15
CA ALA A 37 9.31 19.26 -80.51
C ALA A 37 9.30 18.99 -82.03
N THR A 38 9.26 17.70 -82.40
CA THR A 38 8.44 17.16 -83.48
C THR A 38 8.03 15.73 -83.15
N GLU A 39 6.93 15.28 -83.76
CA GLU A 39 6.26 14.02 -83.44
C GLU A 39 6.90 12.77 -84.09
N LYS A 40 6.42 11.60 -83.62
CA LYS A 40 6.43 10.25 -84.22
C LYS A 40 7.48 9.23 -83.77
N GLU A 41 6.92 8.19 -83.16
CA GLU A 41 7.16 6.76 -83.39
C GLU A 41 8.60 6.20 -83.25
N GLY A 42 8.76 5.38 -82.20
CA GLY A 42 9.30 4.03 -82.36
C GLY A 42 10.81 3.88 -82.59
N THR A 43 11.58 3.77 -81.50
CA THR A 43 12.68 2.79 -81.46
C THR A 43 13.11 2.45 -80.04
N THR A 44 13.26 1.15 -79.78
CA THR A 44 13.75 0.61 -78.51
C THR A 44 15.23 0.97 -78.30
N GLN A 45 15.54 1.89 -77.37
CA GLN A 45 16.92 2.07 -76.93
C GLN A 45 17.35 0.87 -76.07
N VAL A 46 18.13 -0.02 -76.66
CA VAL A 46 18.84 -1.08 -75.93
C VAL A 46 19.79 -0.42 -74.93
N ALA A 47 19.66 -0.75 -73.65
CA ALA A 47 20.51 -0.19 -72.61
C ALA A 47 21.97 -0.59 -72.84
N THR A 48 22.86 0.39 -73.06
CA THR A 48 24.30 0.17 -73.06
C THR A 48 24.77 -0.34 -71.69
N SER A 49 25.85 -1.13 -71.67
CA SER A 49 26.40 -1.77 -70.45
C SER A 49 26.62 -0.80 -69.29
N SER A 50 27.01 0.45 -69.58
CA SER A 50 27.15 1.55 -68.61
C SER A 50 25.84 1.91 -67.89
N ASN A 51 24.71 1.89 -68.60
CA ASN A 51 23.39 2.18 -68.02
C ASN A 51 22.86 0.99 -67.20
N MET A 52 23.14 -0.26 -67.62
CA MET A 52 22.84 -1.44 -66.82
C MET A 52 23.68 -1.48 -65.53
N ALA A 53 24.99 -1.22 -65.61
CA ALA A 53 25.87 -1.18 -64.44
C ALA A 53 25.41 -0.12 -63.41
N LYS A 54 25.04 1.09 -63.85
CA LYS A 54 24.46 2.13 -62.96
C LYS A 54 23.15 1.69 -62.31
N THR A 55 22.32 0.93 -63.02
CA THR A 55 21.03 0.43 -62.52
C THR A 55 21.24 -0.66 -61.45
N GLU A 56 22.17 -1.59 -61.66
CA GLU A 56 22.49 -2.64 -60.68
C GLU A 56 23.21 -2.08 -59.44
N HIS A 57 24.12 -1.12 -59.60
CA HIS A 57 24.72 -0.37 -58.48
C HIS A 57 23.65 0.31 -57.60
N ARG A 58 22.62 0.89 -58.24
CA ARG A 58 21.50 1.51 -57.52
C ARG A 58 20.69 0.49 -56.73
N LYS A 59 20.31 -0.65 -57.34
CA LYS A 59 19.59 -1.72 -56.63
C LYS A 59 20.38 -2.29 -55.45
N ALA A 60 21.70 -2.49 -55.63
CA ALA A 60 22.57 -2.97 -54.56
C ALA A 60 22.69 -1.96 -53.40
N ALA A 61 22.74 -0.66 -53.70
CA ALA A 61 22.70 0.39 -52.68
C ALA A 61 21.36 0.43 -51.94
N GLU A 62 20.23 0.30 -52.66
CA GLU A 62 18.87 0.25 -52.09
C GLU A 62 18.69 -0.98 -51.17
N GLN A 63 19.19 -2.16 -51.55
CA GLN A 63 19.17 -3.37 -50.72
C GLN A 63 20.06 -3.26 -49.47
N PHE A 64 21.22 -2.61 -49.58
CA PHE A 64 22.05 -2.31 -48.42
C PHE A 64 21.32 -1.37 -47.45
N ASP A 65 20.70 -0.31 -47.96
CA ASP A 65 19.93 0.63 -47.15
C ASP A 65 18.68 -0.01 -46.53
N GLU A 66 18.02 -0.95 -47.21
CA GLU A 66 16.89 -1.71 -46.66
C GLU A 66 17.31 -2.59 -45.46
N TYR A 67 18.42 -3.32 -45.57
CA TYR A 67 18.97 -4.11 -44.46
C TYR A 67 19.36 -3.22 -43.27
N ILE A 68 20.00 -2.08 -43.54
CA ILE A 68 20.36 -1.06 -42.55
C ILE A 68 19.11 -0.51 -41.85
N ASN A 69 18.08 -0.11 -42.60
CA ASN A 69 16.85 0.45 -42.05
C ASN A 69 16.10 -0.56 -41.18
N LYS A 70 16.09 -1.85 -41.57
CA LYS A 70 15.52 -2.94 -40.75
C LYS A 70 16.28 -3.12 -39.43
N MET A 71 17.60 -3.00 -39.44
CA MET A 71 18.43 -3.08 -38.23
C MET A 71 18.32 -1.83 -37.35
N ILE A 72 18.25 -0.62 -37.93
CA ILE A 72 18.09 0.64 -37.18
C ILE A 72 16.71 0.73 -36.50
N GLN A 73 15.63 0.21 -37.12
CA GLN A 73 14.32 0.15 -36.48
C GLN A 73 14.33 -0.64 -35.14
N LEU A 74 15.22 -1.64 -35.01
CA LEU A 74 15.38 -2.40 -33.76
C LEU A 74 16.04 -1.59 -32.62
N ASP A 75 16.69 -0.45 -32.91
CA ASP A 75 17.61 0.23 -31.98
C ASP A 75 17.38 1.76 -31.82
N ARG A 76 16.17 2.23 -32.11
CA ARG A 76 15.75 3.66 -32.16
C ARG A 76 15.86 4.49 -30.85
N ARG A 77 16.72 4.13 -29.88
CA ARG A 77 16.72 4.73 -28.51
C ARG A 77 17.82 5.74 -28.16
N LYS A 78 18.86 5.97 -28.99
CA LYS A 78 20.01 6.83 -28.61
C LYS A 78 20.56 7.70 -29.76
N ASP A 79 20.06 8.92 -29.89
CA ASP A 79 20.30 9.74 -31.09
C ASP A 79 21.74 10.26 -31.26
N THR A 80 22.43 10.61 -30.15
CA THR A 80 23.78 11.19 -30.20
C THR A 80 24.89 10.17 -30.48
N GLN A 81 24.70 8.90 -30.11
CA GLN A 81 25.71 7.83 -30.29
C GLN A 81 25.68 7.23 -31.71
N ASN A 82 24.61 7.48 -32.47
CA ASN A 82 24.43 7.00 -33.85
C ASN A 82 25.52 7.47 -34.81
N ARG A 83 26.18 8.61 -34.57
CA ARG A 83 27.16 9.20 -35.50
C ARG A 83 28.35 8.26 -35.80
N THR A 84 28.88 7.57 -34.79
CA THR A 84 30.01 6.62 -34.97
C THR A 84 29.58 5.37 -35.72
N LEU A 85 28.36 4.87 -35.46
CA LEU A 85 27.78 3.75 -36.19
C LEU A 85 27.54 4.12 -37.66
N ILE A 86 26.91 5.26 -37.93
CA ILE A 86 26.66 5.78 -39.29
C ILE A 86 27.97 5.88 -40.09
N ILE A 87 29.07 6.36 -39.49
CA ILE A 87 30.37 6.43 -40.17
C ILE A 87 30.89 5.02 -40.52
N LYS A 88 30.84 4.05 -39.58
CA LYS A 88 31.26 2.66 -39.82
C LYS A 88 30.40 1.98 -40.90
N LEU A 89 29.08 2.13 -40.86
CA LEU A 89 28.16 1.58 -41.85
C LEU A 89 28.37 2.21 -43.23
N SER A 90 28.65 3.51 -43.30
CA SER A 90 28.98 4.21 -44.56
C SER A 90 30.28 3.71 -45.19
N ALA A 91 31.28 3.39 -44.36
CA ALA A 91 32.52 2.76 -44.83
C ALA A 91 32.27 1.36 -45.41
N ILE A 92 31.47 0.52 -44.73
CA ILE A 92 31.11 -0.83 -45.22
C ILE A 92 30.29 -0.74 -46.51
N LYS A 93 29.37 0.23 -46.64
CA LYS A 93 28.62 0.47 -47.89
C LYS A 93 29.56 0.82 -49.05
N THR A 94 30.55 1.67 -48.79
CA THR A 94 31.55 2.08 -49.79
C THR A 94 32.45 0.92 -50.21
N GLU A 95 32.81 0.04 -49.28
CA GLU A 95 33.56 -1.20 -49.57
C GLU A 95 32.74 -2.17 -50.42
N TYR A 96 31.49 -2.43 -50.05
CA TYR A 96 30.57 -3.31 -50.81
C TYR A 96 30.37 -2.82 -52.25
N LEU A 97 30.09 -1.53 -52.44
CA LEU A 97 29.93 -0.96 -53.78
C LEU A 97 31.23 -0.98 -54.60
N ARG A 98 32.42 -0.95 -53.97
CA ARG A 98 33.69 -1.16 -54.65
C ARG A 98 33.93 -2.61 -55.04
N GLU A 99 33.68 -3.58 -54.15
CA GLU A 99 33.77 -5.02 -54.47
C GLU A 99 32.83 -5.39 -55.65
N LEU A 100 31.62 -4.80 -55.68
CA LEU A 100 30.65 -4.93 -56.79
C LEU A 100 31.15 -4.37 -58.14
N ASN A 101 32.04 -3.38 -58.11
CA ASN A 101 32.58 -2.75 -59.32
C ASN A 101 33.81 -3.49 -59.90
N VAL A 102 34.37 -4.45 -59.14
CA VAL A 102 35.53 -5.28 -59.53
C VAL A 102 35.08 -6.66 -60.04
N LEU A 103 33.93 -7.15 -59.57
CA LEU A 103 33.36 -8.43 -60.00
C LEU A 103 32.39 -8.21 -61.18
N GLU A 104 32.82 -8.56 -62.38
CA GLU A 104 31.99 -8.51 -63.59
C GLU A 104 30.80 -9.49 -63.47
N TYR A 105 29.62 -8.92 -63.22
CA TYR A 105 28.28 -9.54 -63.18
C TYR A 105 28.14 -10.95 -62.57
N LYS A 106 27.58 -10.98 -61.35
CA LYS A 106 26.41 -11.82 -61.09
C LYS A 106 25.52 -11.19 -60.02
N SER A 107 24.33 -10.76 -60.42
CA SER A 107 23.27 -10.31 -59.53
C SER A 107 22.75 -11.47 -58.69
N LYS A 108 23.33 -11.67 -57.52
CA LYS A 108 22.74 -12.50 -56.47
C LYS A 108 21.85 -11.60 -55.61
N ALA A 109 20.58 -11.95 -55.49
CA ALA A 109 19.54 -11.12 -54.87
C ALA A 109 19.63 -11.00 -53.34
N GLU A 110 20.81 -11.23 -52.76
CA GLU A 110 21.06 -11.21 -51.32
C GLU A 110 22.43 -10.58 -51.03
N LEU A 111 22.54 -9.85 -49.93
CA LEU A 111 23.81 -9.30 -49.44
C LEU A 111 24.85 -10.43 -49.27
N PRO A 112 26.09 -10.30 -49.78
CA PRO A 112 27.12 -11.31 -49.59
C PRO A 112 27.36 -11.58 -48.09
N SER A 113 27.48 -12.85 -47.71
CA SER A 113 27.64 -13.27 -46.31
C SER A 113 28.80 -12.58 -45.58
N LYS A 114 29.89 -12.28 -46.29
CA LYS A 114 31.04 -11.50 -45.81
C LYS A 114 30.67 -10.06 -45.41
N ILE A 115 29.82 -9.40 -46.20
CA ILE A 115 29.34 -8.03 -45.91
C ILE A 115 28.31 -8.07 -44.78
N LYS A 116 27.40 -9.05 -44.80
CA LYS A 116 26.43 -9.27 -43.71
C LYS A 116 27.12 -9.47 -42.36
N ALA A 117 28.13 -10.36 -42.29
CA ALA A 117 28.90 -10.60 -41.08
C ALA A 117 29.67 -9.35 -40.59
N LYS A 118 30.20 -8.52 -41.49
CA LYS A 118 30.80 -7.22 -41.12
C LYS A 118 29.77 -6.26 -40.53
N LEU A 119 28.55 -6.23 -41.07
CA LEU A 119 27.46 -5.40 -40.59
C LEU A 119 26.98 -5.85 -39.21
N ASP A 120 26.73 -7.15 -39.06
CA ASP A 120 26.30 -7.77 -37.81
C ASP A 120 27.37 -7.57 -36.72
N ALA A 121 28.67 -7.73 -37.03
CA ALA A 121 29.76 -7.44 -36.11
C ALA A 121 29.86 -5.96 -35.72
N ALA A 122 29.66 -5.03 -36.67
CA ALA A 122 29.62 -3.60 -36.37
C ALA A 122 28.44 -3.22 -35.47
N PHE A 123 27.31 -3.90 -35.64
CA PHE A 123 26.09 -3.70 -34.86
C PHE A 123 26.18 -4.35 -33.46
N ASP A 124 26.77 -5.54 -33.34
CA ASP A 124 27.02 -6.17 -32.04
C ASP A 124 28.10 -5.44 -31.23
N GLN A 125 29.10 -4.84 -31.91
CA GLN A 125 30.00 -3.91 -31.25
C GLN A 125 29.26 -2.64 -30.79
N PHE A 126 28.37 -2.08 -31.60
CA PHE A 126 27.52 -0.95 -31.18
C PHE A 126 26.63 -1.30 -29.98
N LYS A 127 26.01 -2.48 -29.94
CA LYS A 127 25.26 -2.96 -28.76
C LYS A 127 26.14 -3.06 -27.52
N LYS A 128 27.37 -3.56 -27.64
CA LYS A 128 28.35 -3.62 -26.53
C LYS A 128 28.75 -2.21 -26.08
N ASP A 129 29.00 -1.30 -27.02
CA ASP A 129 29.38 0.10 -26.77
C ASP A 129 28.21 0.96 -26.24
N THR A 130 26.96 0.53 -26.45
CA THR A 130 25.73 1.22 -25.99
C THR A 130 25.07 0.58 -24.76
N LEU A 131 25.64 -0.49 -24.18
CA LEU A 131 25.29 -0.94 -22.84
C LEU A 131 25.37 0.26 -21.88
N PRO A 132 24.39 0.47 -20.99
CA PRO A 132 24.45 1.58 -20.05
C PRO A 132 25.71 1.41 -19.20
N THR A 133 26.46 2.49 -19.03
CA THR A 133 27.60 2.50 -18.11
C THR A 133 27.11 2.11 -16.70
N GLU A 134 27.96 1.53 -15.85
CA GLU A 134 27.58 1.18 -14.47
C GLU A 134 26.84 2.30 -13.71
N PRO A 135 27.23 3.59 -13.78
CA PRO A 135 26.41 4.67 -13.22
C PRO A 135 25.04 4.84 -13.90
N GLU A 136 24.92 4.73 -15.23
CA GLU A 136 23.61 4.78 -15.92
C GLU A 136 22.67 3.64 -15.50
N LYS A 137 23.20 2.42 -15.31
CA LYS A 137 22.41 1.29 -14.79
C LYS A 137 21.86 1.61 -13.40
N LYS A 138 22.71 2.12 -12.50
CA LYS A 138 22.33 2.49 -11.13
C LYS A 138 21.29 3.61 -11.11
N VAL A 139 21.41 4.63 -11.96
CA VAL A 139 20.40 5.69 -12.11
C VAL A 139 19.06 5.11 -12.60
N ALA A 140 19.07 4.21 -13.58
CA ALA A 140 17.85 3.59 -14.11
C ALA A 140 17.16 2.68 -13.08
N GLU A 141 17.93 1.89 -12.32
CA GLU A 141 17.40 1.05 -11.24
C GLU A 141 16.79 1.89 -10.11
N ALA A 142 17.47 2.97 -9.68
CA ALA A 142 16.96 3.90 -8.69
C ALA A 142 15.68 4.63 -9.17
N GLN A 143 15.62 5.00 -10.45
CA GLN A 143 14.42 5.60 -11.06
C GLN A 143 13.22 4.64 -11.01
N LYS A 144 13.42 3.35 -11.29
CA LYS A 144 12.39 2.32 -11.17
C LYS A 144 11.90 2.16 -9.72
N LYS A 145 12.79 2.21 -8.74
CA LYS A 145 12.43 2.16 -7.30
C LYS A 145 11.59 3.37 -6.87
N VAL A 146 11.87 4.56 -7.40
CA VAL A 146 11.01 5.76 -7.18
C VAL A 146 9.61 5.57 -7.78
N GLU A 147 9.51 5.06 -9.01
CA GLU A 147 8.21 4.80 -9.65
C GLU A 147 7.36 3.76 -8.91
N GLU A 148 8.00 2.74 -8.33
CA GLU A 148 7.31 1.73 -7.52
C GLU A 148 6.79 2.31 -6.20
N ALA A 149 7.62 3.10 -5.49
CA ALA A 149 7.20 3.81 -4.29
C ALA A 149 6.05 4.79 -4.58
N GLU A 150 6.10 5.53 -5.69
CA GLU A 150 5.01 6.43 -6.08
C GLU A 150 3.69 5.70 -6.37
N LYS A 151 3.76 4.48 -6.92
CA LYS A 151 2.57 3.64 -7.11
C LYS A 151 2.00 3.17 -5.77
N LYS A 152 2.85 2.76 -4.83
CA LYS A 152 2.45 2.38 -3.45
C LYS A 152 1.78 3.54 -2.71
N ALA A 153 2.38 4.73 -2.73
CA ALA A 153 1.79 5.93 -2.13
C ALA A 153 0.44 6.33 -2.78
N LYS A 154 0.30 6.22 -4.11
CA LYS A 154 -0.97 6.46 -4.82
C LYS A 154 -2.04 5.42 -4.48
N ALA A 155 -1.67 4.15 -4.32
CA ALA A 155 -2.59 3.09 -3.90
C ALA A 155 -3.09 3.33 -2.47
N GLN A 156 -2.18 3.57 -1.52
CA GLN A 156 -2.53 3.90 -0.13
C GLN A 156 -3.44 5.13 -0.05
N LYS A 157 -3.17 6.17 -0.85
CA LYS A 157 -4.00 7.39 -0.89
C LYS A 157 -5.43 7.14 -1.37
N GLU A 158 -5.62 6.22 -2.31
CA GLU A 158 -6.95 5.82 -2.79
C GLU A 158 -7.66 4.90 -1.80
N GLU A 159 -6.92 4.03 -1.10
CA GLU A 159 -7.43 3.20 -0.01
C GLU A 159 -7.89 4.04 1.18
N ASP A 160 -7.06 4.97 1.66
CA ASP A 160 -7.40 5.95 2.69
C ASP A 160 -8.67 6.74 2.34
N ARG A 161 -8.79 7.19 1.09
CA ARG A 161 -9.95 7.96 0.60
C ARG A 161 -11.24 7.15 0.59
N ARG A 162 -11.14 5.83 0.43
CA ARG A 162 -12.29 4.89 0.45
C ARG A 162 -12.67 4.47 1.87
N ASN A 163 -11.67 4.19 2.70
CA ASN A 163 -11.86 3.71 4.07
C ASN A 163 -12.22 4.84 5.04
N TYR A 164 -11.73 6.06 4.79
CA TYR A 164 -11.91 7.23 5.65
C TYR A 164 -12.41 8.47 4.86
N PRO A 165 -13.58 8.40 4.19
CA PRO A 165 -14.05 9.43 3.26
C PRO A 165 -14.36 10.79 3.91
N THR A 166 -14.51 10.84 5.23
CA THR A 166 -14.74 12.06 6.03
C THR A 166 -13.48 12.60 6.72
N ASN A 167 -12.34 11.92 6.59
CA ASN A 167 -11.12 12.30 7.29
C ASN A 167 -10.40 13.46 6.58
N THR A 168 -10.04 14.48 7.36
CA THR A 168 -9.35 15.69 6.90
C THR A 168 -7.83 15.62 7.03
N TYR A 169 -7.31 14.58 7.69
CA TYR A 169 -5.88 14.38 7.96
C TYR A 169 -5.35 13.14 7.23
N LYS A 170 -4.05 13.10 6.91
CA LYS A 170 -3.41 11.90 6.34
C LYS A 170 -3.39 10.77 7.39
N THR A 171 -3.53 9.52 6.96
CA THR A 171 -3.19 8.39 7.83
C THR A 171 -1.67 8.31 8.01
N LEU A 172 -1.23 7.63 9.07
CA LEU A 172 0.19 7.34 9.28
C LEU A 172 0.76 6.43 8.17
N GLU A 173 -0.07 5.60 7.55
CA GLU A 173 0.31 4.68 6.48
C GLU A 173 0.56 5.43 5.16
N LEU A 174 -0.29 6.39 4.82
CA LEU A 174 -0.05 7.32 3.72
C LEU A 174 1.13 8.24 3.99
N GLU A 175 1.31 8.71 5.22
CA GLU A 175 2.46 9.53 5.61
C GLU A 175 3.78 8.75 5.43
N ILE A 176 3.86 7.48 5.88
CA ILE A 176 5.00 6.59 5.64
C ILE A 176 5.23 6.33 4.14
N ALA A 177 4.16 6.08 3.37
CA ALA A 177 4.28 5.79 1.94
C ALA A 177 4.71 7.01 1.12
N GLU A 178 4.20 8.21 1.42
CA GLU A 178 4.66 9.46 0.81
C GLU A 178 6.12 9.77 1.24
N PHE A 179 6.53 9.40 2.45
CA PHE A 179 7.89 9.61 2.93
C PHE A 179 8.92 8.65 2.32
N ASP A 180 8.59 7.37 2.08
CA ASP A 180 9.49 6.46 1.33
C ASP A 180 9.76 6.98 -0.08
N VAL A 181 8.75 7.54 -0.76
CA VAL A 181 8.94 8.23 -2.06
C VAL A 181 9.98 9.37 -1.94
N GLU A 182 9.96 10.14 -0.85
CA GLU A 182 10.94 11.20 -0.62
C GLU A 182 12.36 10.69 -0.35
N VAL A 183 12.50 9.57 0.37
CA VAL A 183 13.78 8.88 0.58
C VAL A 183 14.32 8.36 -0.76
N LYS A 184 13.51 7.64 -1.53
CA LYS A 184 13.92 7.09 -2.85
C LYS A 184 14.30 8.21 -3.83
N LYS A 185 13.62 9.36 -3.80
CA LYS A 185 13.98 10.54 -4.61
C LYS A 185 15.32 11.14 -4.20
N ALA A 186 15.63 11.21 -2.91
CA ALA A 186 16.94 11.67 -2.44
C ALA A 186 18.06 10.67 -2.77
N GLU A 187 17.81 9.36 -2.66
CA GLU A 187 18.78 8.31 -3.09
C GLU A 187 19.07 8.42 -4.60
N LEU A 188 18.04 8.65 -5.41
CA LEU A 188 18.17 8.89 -6.85
C LEU A 188 18.93 10.18 -7.19
N GLU A 189 18.74 11.25 -6.42
CA GLU A 189 19.47 12.52 -6.56
C GLU A 189 20.96 12.30 -6.25
N LEU A 190 21.28 11.62 -5.15
CA LEU A 190 22.66 11.24 -4.79
C LEU A 190 23.33 10.42 -5.91
N ILE A 191 22.67 9.37 -6.41
CA ILE A 191 23.22 8.51 -7.48
C ILE A 191 23.42 9.32 -8.78
N LYS A 192 22.57 10.31 -9.06
CA LYS A 192 22.74 11.24 -10.20
C LYS A 192 23.91 12.20 -10.01
N GLU A 193 24.19 12.69 -8.80
CA GLU A 193 25.38 13.50 -8.51
C GLU A 193 26.68 12.68 -8.58
N GLU A 194 26.69 11.47 -8.03
CA GLU A 194 27.84 10.54 -8.11
C GLU A 194 28.12 10.05 -9.54
N ALA A 195 27.15 10.14 -10.46
CA ALA A 195 27.31 9.82 -11.87
C ALA A 195 27.92 10.96 -12.72
N LYS A 196 28.01 12.20 -12.22
CA LYS A 196 28.53 13.35 -12.97
C LYS A 196 30.05 13.32 -13.11
N LYS A 197 30.56 13.84 -14.23
CA LYS A 197 31.99 14.11 -14.45
C LYS A 197 32.15 15.56 -14.96
N PRO A 198 33.01 16.40 -14.34
CA PRO A 198 33.77 16.14 -13.12
C PRO A 198 32.87 15.95 -11.88
N LEU A 199 33.39 15.27 -10.86
CA LEU A 199 32.71 15.07 -9.57
C LEU A 199 32.77 16.37 -8.74
N ASN A 200 31.69 16.70 -8.04
CA ASN A 200 31.66 17.79 -7.06
C ASN A 200 31.41 17.21 -5.66
N GLU A 201 32.49 17.04 -4.90
CA GLU A 201 32.47 16.42 -3.57
C GLU A 201 31.56 17.17 -2.58
N GLY A 202 31.47 18.51 -2.69
CA GLY A 202 30.60 19.33 -1.86
C GLY A 202 29.11 19.03 -2.09
N THR A 203 28.70 18.92 -3.36
CA THR A 203 27.32 18.57 -3.73
C THR A 203 26.99 17.13 -3.34
N ILE A 204 27.92 16.20 -3.53
CA ILE A 204 27.74 14.78 -3.13
C ILE A 204 27.61 14.67 -1.60
N LYS A 205 28.39 15.42 -0.82
CA LYS A 205 28.28 15.44 0.65
C LYS A 205 26.91 15.95 1.10
N GLN A 206 26.44 17.07 0.55
CA GLN A 206 25.09 17.61 0.83
C GLN A 206 23.98 16.62 0.45
N ALA A 207 24.13 15.91 -0.68
CA ALA A 207 23.17 14.87 -1.08
C ALA A 207 23.19 13.66 -0.12
N LYS A 208 24.34 13.27 0.42
CA LYS A 208 24.45 12.20 1.45
C LYS A 208 23.76 12.59 2.76
N GLU A 209 24.05 13.79 3.28
CA GLU A 209 23.41 14.33 4.49
C GLU A 209 21.88 14.42 4.33
N LYS A 210 21.39 14.80 3.14
CA LYS A 210 19.96 14.84 2.78
C LYS A 210 19.31 13.45 2.68
N VAL A 211 20.04 12.42 2.26
CA VAL A 211 19.55 11.03 2.28
C VAL A 211 19.51 10.49 3.70
N GLU A 212 20.53 10.78 4.52
CA GLU A 212 20.62 10.33 5.91
C GLU A 212 19.53 10.95 6.79
N SER A 213 19.31 12.27 6.69
CA SER A 213 18.26 12.96 7.45
C SER A 213 16.86 12.42 7.14
N LYS A 214 16.56 12.17 5.86
CA LYS A 214 15.30 11.52 5.46
C LYS A 214 15.21 10.08 5.96
N LYS A 215 16.27 9.28 5.87
CA LYS A 215 16.23 7.90 6.42
C LYS A 215 15.92 7.88 7.91
N ALA A 216 16.51 8.79 8.69
CA ALA A 216 16.22 8.91 10.12
C ALA A 216 14.74 9.27 10.40
N GLU A 217 14.15 10.15 9.59
CA GLU A 217 12.74 10.53 9.69
C GLU A 217 11.78 9.38 9.27
N ALA A 218 12.13 8.62 8.23
CA ALA A 218 11.41 7.40 7.85
C ALA A 218 11.43 6.34 8.96
N THR A 219 12.59 6.08 9.58
CA THR A 219 12.72 5.19 10.74
C THR A 219 11.87 5.67 11.92
N ARG A 220 11.79 6.99 12.14
CA ARG A 220 10.93 7.57 13.19
C ARG A 220 9.45 7.28 12.94
N LEU A 221 8.96 7.38 11.70
CA LEU A 221 7.57 7.09 11.36
C LEU A 221 7.24 5.59 11.54
N GLU A 222 8.12 4.68 11.12
CA GLU A 222 7.90 3.24 11.31
C GLU A 222 7.98 2.83 12.80
N ASN A 223 8.83 3.48 13.61
CA ASN A 223 8.83 3.31 15.06
C ASN A 223 7.49 3.77 15.67
N ILE A 224 6.94 4.93 15.27
CA ILE A 224 5.62 5.41 15.73
C ILE A 224 4.51 4.41 15.39
N LYS A 225 4.54 3.80 14.20
CA LYS A 225 3.59 2.76 13.79
C LYS A 225 3.73 1.49 14.64
N THR A 226 4.97 1.08 14.90
CA THR A 226 5.30 -0.10 15.72
C THR A 226 4.85 0.09 17.17
N ASP A 227 5.07 1.26 17.74
CA ASP A 227 4.70 1.55 19.13
C ASP A 227 3.19 1.78 19.29
N ARG A 228 2.51 2.36 18.28
CA ARG A 228 1.03 2.36 18.22
C ARG A 228 0.45 0.95 18.21
N LYS A 229 1.02 0.04 17.41
CA LYS A 229 0.58 -1.36 17.35
C LYS A 229 0.76 -2.07 18.71
N LYS A 230 1.90 -1.87 19.38
CA LYS A 230 2.13 -2.39 20.75
C LYS A 230 1.13 -1.81 21.76
N ALA A 231 0.88 -0.50 21.71
CA ALA A 231 -0.06 0.17 22.61
C ALA A 231 -1.52 -0.30 22.39
N GLU A 232 -1.92 -0.56 21.15
CA GLU A 232 -3.23 -1.14 20.83
C GLU A 232 -3.34 -2.59 21.33
N GLU A 233 -2.29 -3.40 21.18
CA GLU A 233 -2.25 -4.76 21.71
C GLU A 233 -2.29 -4.79 23.24
N GLU A 234 -1.55 -3.90 23.90
CA GLU A 234 -1.59 -3.74 25.36
C GLU A 234 -2.95 -3.22 25.85
N ALA A 235 -3.61 -2.35 25.09
CA ALA A 235 -4.96 -1.88 25.38
C ALA A 235 -5.99 -3.02 25.27
N LYS A 236 -5.89 -3.89 24.26
CA LYS A 236 -6.72 -5.10 24.13
C LYS A 236 -6.51 -6.05 25.31
N ARG A 237 -5.26 -6.41 25.62
CA ARG A 237 -4.91 -7.24 26.79
C ARG A 237 -5.45 -6.67 28.11
N LYS A 238 -5.47 -5.33 28.28
CA LYS A 238 -6.04 -4.66 29.46
C LYS A 238 -7.57 -4.64 29.48
N ALA A 239 -8.23 -4.62 28.32
CA ALA A 239 -9.68 -4.79 28.23
C ALA A 239 -10.09 -6.22 28.63
N ASP A 240 -9.45 -7.24 28.05
CA ASP A 240 -9.70 -8.66 28.33
C ASP A 240 -9.49 -8.99 29.83
N ALA A 241 -8.42 -8.45 30.43
CA ALA A 241 -8.14 -8.63 31.86
C ALA A 241 -9.20 -7.97 32.77
N LYS A 242 -9.81 -6.86 32.32
CA LYS A 242 -10.87 -6.17 33.06
C LYS A 242 -12.19 -6.94 33.01
N GLU A 243 -12.50 -7.53 31.86
CA GLU A 243 -13.68 -8.38 31.67
C GLU A 243 -13.61 -9.66 32.54
N GLN A 244 -12.42 -10.23 32.73
CA GLN A 244 -12.20 -11.33 33.67
C GLN A 244 -12.36 -10.93 35.16
N ASP A 245 -11.99 -9.72 35.57
CA ASP A 245 -12.22 -9.26 36.96
C ASP A 245 -13.71 -8.98 37.22
N GLU A 246 -14.43 -8.43 36.23
CA GLU A 246 -15.89 -8.23 36.33
C GLU A 246 -16.66 -9.55 36.42
N SER A 247 -16.22 -10.58 35.68
CA SER A 247 -16.73 -11.95 35.81
C SER A 247 -16.57 -12.49 37.24
N LYS A 248 -15.37 -12.38 37.83
CA LYS A 248 -15.08 -12.82 39.21
C LYS A 248 -15.87 -12.04 40.26
N ARG A 249 -16.14 -10.75 40.04
CA ARG A 249 -17.00 -9.93 40.92
C ARG A 249 -18.48 -10.33 40.85
N ARG A 250 -18.98 -10.80 39.69
CA ARG A 250 -20.35 -11.31 39.55
C ARG A 250 -20.58 -12.59 40.34
N THR A 251 -19.63 -13.54 40.33
CA THR A 251 -19.75 -14.80 41.10
C THR A 251 -19.86 -14.58 42.60
N LYS A 252 -19.29 -13.48 43.14
CA LYS A 252 -19.27 -13.19 44.58
C LYS A 252 -20.52 -12.45 45.12
N ARG A 253 -21.51 -12.14 44.28
CA ARG A 253 -22.77 -11.46 44.68
C ARG A 253 -23.98 -12.38 44.87
N ALA A 254 -23.81 -13.70 44.75
CA ALA A 254 -24.89 -14.68 44.80
C ALA A 254 -24.98 -15.45 46.14
N VAL A 255 -24.94 -14.76 47.28
CA VAL A 255 -25.27 -15.31 48.62
C VAL A 255 -25.95 -14.21 49.47
N PRO A 256 -27.15 -14.44 50.04
CA PRO A 256 -27.82 -13.48 50.93
C PRO A 256 -27.71 -13.83 52.44
N GLY A 257 -27.63 -12.79 53.29
CA GLY A 257 -27.54 -12.87 54.77
C GLY A 257 -26.12 -12.57 55.30
N GLU A 258 -25.89 -11.87 56.43
CA GLU A 258 -26.82 -11.19 57.36
C GLU A 258 -26.06 -10.12 58.21
N LEU A 259 -26.78 -9.05 58.61
CA LEU A 259 -26.60 -8.05 59.70
C LEU A 259 -25.23 -7.56 60.28
N ALA A 260 -25.15 -6.21 60.36
CA ALA A 260 -24.86 -5.37 61.54
C ALA A 260 -23.43 -4.90 61.98
N THR A 261 -23.20 -3.60 61.70
CA THR A 261 -22.61 -2.52 62.55
C THR A 261 -21.08 -2.36 62.78
N PRO A 262 -20.58 -1.11 62.97
CA PRO A 262 -19.15 -0.78 63.04
C PRO A 262 -18.69 -0.14 64.38
N ASP A 263 -17.38 -0.17 64.69
CA ASP A 263 -16.75 0.86 65.55
C ASP A 263 -15.20 0.85 65.57
N LYS A 264 -14.60 2.06 65.65
CA LYS A 264 -13.28 2.42 66.28
C LYS A 264 -11.96 1.73 65.83
N LYS A 265 -10.74 2.25 66.09
CA LYS A 265 -10.21 3.62 66.34
C LYS A 265 -8.66 3.55 66.40
N GLU A 266 -7.98 4.38 65.60
CA GLU A 266 -6.85 5.30 65.93
C GLU A 266 -5.74 4.95 66.98
N ASN A 267 -4.51 5.45 66.69
CA ASN A 267 -3.35 5.76 67.56
C ASN A 267 -2.11 4.82 67.57
N ASP A 268 -1.05 5.29 66.90
CA ASP A 268 0.26 5.71 67.43
C ASP A 268 0.86 5.12 68.73
N ALA A 269 2.14 4.69 68.66
CA ALA A 269 3.30 5.07 69.51
C ALA A 269 4.48 4.08 69.26
N LYS A 270 5.73 4.44 68.93
CA LYS A 270 6.73 5.40 69.46
C LYS A 270 7.66 4.81 70.55
N SER A 271 8.93 4.57 70.20
CA SER A 271 10.14 4.50 71.06
C SER A 271 11.36 4.26 70.15
N SER A 272 12.36 5.15 70.03
CA SER A 272 13.45 5.52 70.98
C SER A 272 14.53 4.43 71.11
N ASP A 273 15.82 4.69 71.33
CA ASP A 273 16.71 5.87 71.20
C ASP A 273 18.13 5.36 71.58
N SER A 274 19.20 5.97 71.07
CA SER A 274 20.52 6.14 71.73
C SER A 274 21.62 6.54 70.73
N SER A 275 22.34 7.60 71.08
CA SER A 275 23.48 8.15 70.35
C SER A 275 24.83 7.68 70.91
N VAL A 276 25.86 7.62 70.06
CA VAL A 276 27.21 8.13 70.39
C VAL A 276 27.71 8.89 69.16
N GLY A 277 28.37 10.04 69.36
CA GLY A 277 28.88 10.88 68.28
C GLY A 277 30.40 11.04 68.31
N GLU A 278 30.97 11.38 67.16
CA GLU A 278 32.35 11.84 67.01
C GLU A 278 32.41 12.85 65.85
N GLU A 279 33.18 13.93 66.00
CA GLU A 279 33.25 15.03 65.03
C GLU A 279 34.20 14.71 63.87
N THR A 280 33.75 14.78 62.61
CA THR A 280 34.59 15.31 61.51
C THR A 280 33.81 15.57 60.20
N LEU A 281 33.95 16.81 59.70
CA LEU A 281 33.67 17.27 58.32
C LEU A 281 32.21 17.24 57.80
N PRO A 282 31.77 18.26 57.03
CA PRO A 282 30.40 18.33 56.50
C PRO A 282 30.22 17.40 55.29
N SER A 283 29.60 16.24 55.50
CA SER A 283 29.35 15.26 54.43
C SER A 283 28.34 15.77 53.37
N PRO A 284 28.47 15.40 52.07
CA PRO A 284 27.58 15.92 51.00
C PRO A 284 26.11 15.50 51.07
N SER A 285 25.81 14.44 51.83
CA SER A 285 24.55 13.68 51.84
C SER A 285 23.28 14.52 52.09
N LEU A 286 23.35 15.57 52.92
CA LEU A 286 22.17 16.42 53.23
C LEU A 286 21.65 17.24 52.04
N LYS A 287 22.42 17.39 50.95
CA LYS A 287 21.98 18.11 49.73
C LYS A 287 21.22 17.24 48.73
N SER A 288 21.49 15.93 48.68
CA SER A 288 20.80 15.03 47.72
C SER A 288 19.37 14.70 48.18
N GLY A 289 19.17 14.39 49.47
CA GLY A 289 17.86 14.10 50.04
C GLY A 289 16.82 15.20 49.83
N LYS A 290 17.21 16.48 49.97
CA LYS A 290 16.31 17.62 49.70
C LYS A 290 15.86 17.70 48.24
N LYS A 291 16.73 17.37 47.27
CA LYS A 291 16.38 17.37 45.84
C LYS A 291 15.43 16.23 45.49
N VAL A 292 15.62 15.06 46.07
CA VAL A 292 14.70 13.91 45.89
C VAL A 292 13.30 14.28 46.40
N ALA A 293 13.19 14.81 47.62
CA ALA A 293 11.90 15.22 48.19
C ALA A 293 11.19 16.33 47.38
N GLU A 294 11.94 17.28 46.82
CA GLU A 294 11.38 18.32 45.94
C GLU A 294 10.84 17.72 44.62
N ALA A 295 11.54 16.75 44.05
CA ALA A 295 11.10 16.04 42.84
C ALA A 295 9.87 15.14 43.12
N GLU A 296 9.81 14.48 44.27
CA GLU A 296 8.64 13.68 44.69
C GLU A 296 7.38 14.55 44.82
N LYS A 297 7.50 15.72 45.43
CA LYS A 297 6.40 16.69 45.52
C LYS A 297 5.90 17.14 44.15
N LYS A 298 6.80 17.32 43.16
CA LYS A 298 6.43 17.69 41.78
C LYS A 298 5.72 16.56 41.04
N VAL A 299 6.08 15.30 41.29
CA VAL A 299 5.32 14.13 40.78
C VAL A 299 3.92 14.10 41.39
N GLU A 300 3.79 14.30 42.71
CA GLU A 300 2.50 14.28 43.39
C GLU A 300 1.56 15.40 42.89
N GLU A 301 2.10 16.60 42.63
CA GLU A 301 1.34 17.72 42.06
C GLU A 301 0.86 17.42 40.63
N ALA A 302 1.72 16.86 39.77
CA ALA A 302 1.34 16.47 38.42
C ALA A 302 0.28 15.35 38.44
N GLU A 303 0.41 14.35 39.32
CA GLU A 303 -0.60 13.30 39.46
C GLU A 303 -1.96 13.83 39.92
N LYS A 304 -1.98 14.85 40.80
CA LYS A 304 -3.23 15.52 41.19
C LYS A 304 -3.87 16.25 40.01
N LYS A 305 -3.09 16.92 39.15
CA LYS A 305 -3.59 17.58 37.93
C LYS A 305 -4.17 16.57 36.94
N ALA A 306 -3.47 15.47 36.66
CA ALA A 306 -3.97 14.40 35.79
C ALA A 306 -5.25 13.74 36.34
N LYS A 307 -5.33 13.50 37.65
CA LYS A 307 -6.55 12.98 38.31
C LYS A 307 -7.72 13.96 38.24
N ALA A 308 -7.47 15.27 38.37
CA ALA A 308 -8.49 16.30 38.21
C ALA A 308 -9.02 16.37 36.77
N GLN A 309 -8.14 16.41 35.77
CA GLN A 309 -8.53 16.41 34.35
C GLN A 309 -9.35 15.15 34.00
N LYS A 310 -8.96 13.98 34.52
CA LYS A 310 -9.70 12.73 34.31
C LYS A 310 -11.11 12.73 34.86
N GLU A 311 -11.34 13.41 35.98
CA GLU A 311 -12.68 13.56 36.57
C GLU A 311 -13.51 14.62 35.84
N GLU A 312 -12.88 15.70 35.35
CA GLU A 312 -13.51 16.69 34.49
C GLU A 312 -13.96 16.09 33.15
N ASP A 313 -13.09 15.34 32.48
CA ASP A 313 -13.41 14.62 31.25
C ASP A 313 -14.56 13.62 31.44
N ARG A 314 -14.57 12.89 32.57
CA ARG A 314 -15.64 11.95 32.91
C ARG A 314 -16.99 12.63 33.13
N ARG A 315 -17.00 13.91 33.53
CA ARG A 315 -18.21 14.72 33.70
C ARG A 315 -18.68 15.34 32.39
N ASN A 316 -17.75 15.83 31.57
CA ASN A 316 -18.05 16.50 30.30
C ASN A 316 -18.36 15.50 29.17
N TYR A 317 -17.75 14.31 29.20
CA TYR A 317 -17.84 13.28 28.16
C TYR A 317 -18.12 11.87 28.74
N PRO A 318 -19.25 11.64 29.45
CA PRO A 318 -19.50 10.41 30.20
C PRO A 318 -19.64 9.14 29.35
N THR A 319 -19.87 9.28 28.04
CA THR A 319 -20.01 8.17 27.07
C THR A 319 -18.77 7.94 26.21
N ASN A 320 -17.69 8.71 26.41
CA ASN A 320 -16.48 8.61 25.58
C ASN A 320 -15.56 7.47 26.05
N THR A 321 -15.28 6.52 25.15
CA THR A 321 -14.39 5.38 25.38
C THR A 321 -12.90 5.73 25.22
N TYR A 322 -12.59 6.88 24.60
CA TYR A 322 -11.22 7.32 24.30
C TYR A 322 -10.76 8.45 25.23
N LYS A 323 -9.47 8.53 25.52
CA LYS A 323 -8.88 9.64 26.30
C LYS A 323 -8.99 10.95 25.53
N THR A 324 -9.15 12.07 26.25
CA THR A 324 -8.99 13.40 25.65
C THR A 324 -7.51 13.73 25.46
N LEU A 325 -7.22 14.68 24.58
CA LEU A 325 -5.86 15.18 24.37
C LEU A 325 -5.36 15.93 25.63
N GLU A 326 -6.25 16.62 26.34
CA GLU A 326 -6.01 17.28 27.62
C GLU A 326 -5.53 16.30 28.69
N LEU A 327 -6.20 15.14 28.84
CA LEU A 327 -5.79 14.09 29.76
C LEU A 327 -4.51 13.40 29.32
N GLU A 328 -4.31 13.19 28.01
CA GLU A 328 -3.08 12.60 27.47
C GLU A 328 -1.85 13.50 27.73
N ILE A 329 -2.00 14.82 27.59
CA ILE A 329 -0.97 15.81 27.98
C ILE A 329 -0.70 15.75 29.49
N ALA A 330 -1.75 15.71 30.33
CA ALA A 330 -1.60 15.70 31.78
C ALA A 330 -0.95 14.39 32.30
N GLU A 331 -1.28 13.24 31.71
CA GLU A 331 -0.61 11.96 31.98
C GLU A 331 0.85 11.96 31.47
N SER A 332 1.15 12.65 30.36
CA SER A 332 2.52 12.78 29.84
C SER A 332 3.43 13.61 30.76
N ASP A 333 2.96 14.72 31.33
CA ASP A 333 3.73 15.50 32.31
C ASP A 333 4.04 14.68 33.57
N VAL A 334 3.11 13.84 34.04
CA VAL A 334 3.37 12.89 35.15
C VAL A 334 4.55 11.96 34.83
N GLU A 335 4.60 11.40 33.62
CA GLU A 335 5.70 10.52 33.20
C GLU A 335 7.03 11.27 33.05
N VAL A 336 7.01 12.54 32.61
CA VAL A 336 8.18 13.43 32.63
C VAL A 336 8.67 13.63 34.07
N LYS A 337 7.78 13.98 35.02
CA LYS A 337 8.17 14.19 36.43
C LYS A 337 8.70 12.91 37.07
N LYS A 338 8.15 11.74 36.73
CA LYS A 338 8.63 10.43 37.22
C LYS A 338 10.03 10.12 36.69
N ALA A 339 10.30 10.36 35.41
CA ALA A 339 11.63 10.20 34.83
C ALA A 339 12.63 11.20 35.45
N GLU A 340 12.23 12.46 35.68
CA GLU A 340 13.07 13.46 36.37
C GLU A 340 13.40 13.02 37.80
N LEU A 341 12.43 12.43 38.52
CA LEU A 341 12.64 11.88 39.86
C LEU A 341 13.60 10.67 39.85
N GLU A 342 13.43 9.75 38.89
CA GLU A 342 14.32 8.59 38.72
C GLU A 342 15.76 9.04 38.45
N LEU A 343 15.96 10.03 37.59
CA LEU A 343 17.26 10.66 37.37
C LEU A 343 17.84 11.26 38.65
N VAL A 344 17.07 12.05 39.41
CA VAL A 344 17.53 12.64 40.67
C VAL A 344 17.86 11.57 41.71
N LYS A 345 17.16 10.42 41.71
CA LYS A 345 17.47 9.27 42.56
C LYS A 345 18.74 8.53 42.13
N GLU A 346 18.99 8.32 40.84
CA GLU A 346 20.25 7.71 40.36
C GLU A 346 21.46 8.65 40.54
N GLU A 347 21.28 9.97 40.40
CA GLU A 347 22.35 10.94 40.70
C GLU A 347 22.64 11.12 42.20
N ALA A 348 21.76 10.62 43.08
CA ALA A 348 21.92 10.67 44.54
C ALA A 348 22.56 9.42 45.17
N LYS A 349 22.82 8.35 44.40
CA LYS A 349 23.41 7.10 44.90
C LYS A 349 24.93 7.15 44.94
N GLU A 350 25.50 6.66 46.03
CA GLU A 350 26.92 6.31 46.14
C GLU A 350 27.09 4.79 46.38
N PRO A 351 27.99 4.10 45.66
CA PRO A 351 28.76 4.59 44.52
C PRO A 351 27.88 4.87 43.29
N ARG A 352 28.19 5.95 42.57
CA ARG A 352 27.42 6.42 41.41
C ARG A 352 27.66 5.55 40.19
N ASN A 353 26.60 5.03 39.58
CA ASN A 353 26.69 4.32 38.30
C ASN A 353 26.42 5.30 37.13
N GLU A 354 27.48 5.70 36.42
CA GLU A 354 27.36 6.67 35.32
C GLU A 354 26.52 6.20 34.14
N GLU A 355 26.51 4.89 33.86
CA GLU A 355 25.75 4.31 32.76
C GLU A 355 24.24 4.40 33.02
N LYS A 356 23.81 4.07 34.24
CA LYS A 356 22.41 4.25 34.69
C LYS A 356 21.99 5.72 34.68
N VAL A 357 22.87 6.64 35.08
CA VAL A 357 22.61 8.08 34.99
C VAL A 357 22.46 8.55 33.54
N LYS A 358 23.27 8.03 32.60
CA LYS A 358 23.12 8.32 31.16
C LYS A 358 21.78 7.78 30.61
N GLN A 359 21.41 6.55 30.96
CA GLN A 359 20.12 5.96 30.58
C GLN A 359 18.93 6.76 31.14
N ALA A 360 18.99 7.17 32.41
CA ALA A 360 17.96 8.02 33.03
C ALA A 360 17.84 9.39 32.35
N LYS A 361 18.95 10.02 31.92
CA LYS A 361 18.93 11.28 31.16
C LYS A 361 18.26 11.12 29.79
N ALA A 362 18.59 10.07 29.05
CA ALA A 362 17.96 9.78 27.76
C ALA A 362 16.44 9.52 27.92
N LYS A 363 16.03 8.84 29.00
CA LYS A 363 14.62 8.60 29.35
C LYS A 363 13.86 9.91 29.63
N VAL A 364 14.46 10.84 30.38
CA VAL A 364 13.90 12.19 30.62
C VAL A 364 13.74 12.99 29.33
N GLU A 365 14.76 12.97 28.47
CA GLU A 365 14.73 13.69 27.19
C GLU A 365 13.65 13.14 26.24
N SER A 366 13.56 11.81 26.13
CA SER A 366 12.52 11.12 25.38
C SER A 366 11.11 11.51 25.85
N LYS A 367 10.85 11.48 27.16
CA LYS A 367 9.54 11.86 27.71
C LYS A 367 9.21 13.33 27.55
N LYS A 368 10.20 14.24 27.63
CA LYS A 368 9.99 15.66 27.33
C LYS A 368 9.64 15.90 25.86
N ALA A 369 10.28 15.20 24.93
CA ALA A 369 9.95 15.28 23.52
C ALA A 369 8.52 14.78 23.22
N GLU A 370 8.06 13.75 23.93
CA GLU A 370 6.69 13.23 23.86
C GLU A 370 5.66 14.25 24.35
N ALA A 371 5.87 14.86 25.52
CA ALA A 371 5.01 15.92 26.06
C ALA A 371 4.93 17.14 25.13
N THR A 372 6.08 17.64 24.63
CA THR A 372 6.13 18.76 23.68
C THR A 372 5.39 18.45 22.38
N ARG A 373 5.41 17.20 21.90
CA ARG A 373 4.65 16.78 20.71
C ARG A 373 3.14 16.89 20.95
N LEU A 374 2.64 16.44 22.10
CA LEU A 374 1.22 16.50 22.42
C LEU A 374 0.73 17.96 22.56
N GLU A 375 1.55 18.83 23.14
CA GLU A 375 1.26 20.26 23.21
C GLU A 375 1.24 20.93 21.82
N ASN A 376 2.19 20.60 20.94
CA ASN A 376 2.16 21.07 19.54
C ASN A 376 0.88 20.61 18.82
N ILE A 377 0.49 19.33 18.94
CA ILE A 377 -0.77 18.79 18.38
C ILE A 377 -1.98 19.58 18.89
N LYS A 378 -2.01 19.96 20.17
CA LYS A 378 -3.07 20.81 20.74
C LYS A 378 -3.09 22.20 20.10
N THR A 379 -1.93 22.82 19.88
CA THR A 379 -1.87 24.13 19.21
C THR A 379 -2.31 24.07 17.75
N ASP A 380 -1.94 23.02 17.01
CA ASP A 380 -2.28 22.89 15.59
C ASP A 380 -3.76 22.53 15.39
N ARG A 381 -4.32 21.67 16.25
CA ARG A 381 -5.78 21.42 16.29
C ARG A 381 -6.57 22.71 16.54
N LYS A 382 -6.10 23.57 17.46
CA LYS A 382 -6.74 24.87 17.73
C LYS A 382 -6.65 25.85 16.55
N LYS A 383 -5.52 25.87 15.82
CA LYS A 383 -5.38 26.65 14.57
C LYS A 383 -6.33 26.13 13.49
N ALA A 384 -6.42 24.82 13.30
CA ALA A 384 -7.29 24.19 12.31
C ALA A 384 -8.78 24.45 12.61
N GLU A 385 -9.18 24.43 13.88
CA GLU A 385 -10.56 24.75 14.29
C GLU A 385 -10.91 26.23 14.05
N GLU A 386 -9.99 27.16 14.35
CA GLU A 386 -10.12 28.58 13.99
C GLU A 386 -10.21 28.80 12.47
N GLU A 387 -9.38 28.10 11.69
CA GLU A 387 -9.41 28.19 10.23
C GLU A 387 -10.70 27.61 9.64
N ALA A 388 -11.20 26.50 10.19
CA ALA A 388 -12.49 25.92 9.81
C ALA A 388 -13.66 26.86 10.12
N LYS A 389 -13.67 27.52 11.29
CA LYS A 389 -14.68 28.54 11.64
C LYS A 389 -14.65 29.74 10.70
N ARG A 390 -13.45 30.17 10.26
CA ARG A 390 -13.29 31.24 9.26
C ARG A 390 -13.84 30.83 7.89
N LYS A 391 -13.54 29.62 7.42
CA LYS A 391 -14.04 29.10 6.14
C LYS A 391 -15.56 28.90 6.14
N ALA A 392 -16.14 28.40 7.23
CA ALA A 392 -17.60 28.29 7.36
C ALA A 392 -18.28 29.68 7.32
N ALA A 393 -17.71 30.68 8.01
CA ALA A 393 -18.19 32.07 7.97
C ALA A 393 -17.95 32.77 6.61
N GLU A 394 -17.12 32.21 5.74
CA GLU A 394 -16.87 32.68 4.38
C GLU A 394 -17.84 32.00 3.38
N GLU A 395 -18.09 30.69 3.52
CA GLU A 395 -19.08 29.97 2.70
C GLU A 395 -20.51 30.48 2.90
N ASP A 396 -20.92 30.81 4.13
CA ASP A 396 -22.25 31.37 4.38
C ASP A 396 -22.43 32.80 3.81
N LYS A 397 -21.33 33.52 3.52
CA LYS A 397 -21.39 34.78 2.74
C LYS A 397 -21.51 34.58 1.23
N VAL A 398 -21.23 33.38 0.71
CA VAL A 398 -21.28 33.08 -0.74
C VAL A 398 -22.68 32.59 -1.16
N LYS A 399 -23.50 32.09 -0.23
CA LYS A 399 -24.86 31.58 -0.50
C LYS A 399 -25.92 32.64 -0.84
N GLU A 400 -25.59 33.93 -0.74
CA GLU A 400 -26.56 35.03 -0.88
C GLU A 400 -26.64 35.64 -2.31
N LYS A 401 -26.48 34.82 -3.37
CA LYS A 401 -26.73 35.24 -4.77
C LYS A 401 -27.54 34.21 -5.58
N PRO A 402 -28.50 34.63 -6.43
CA PRO A 402 -29.41 33.70 -7.11
C PRO A 402 -28.79 33.00 -8.32
N ALA A 403 -29.29 31.80 -8.64
CA ALA A 403 -28.81 30.96 -9.73
C ALA A 403 -29.55 31.18 -11.07
N GLU A 404 -28.86 30.90 -12.18
CA GLU A 404 -29.40 30.91 -13.55
C GLU A 404 -29.23 29.49 -14.17
N GLN A 405 -30.20 29.04 -14.98
CA GLN A 405 -30.33 27.64 -15.42
C GLN A 405 -29.53 27.31 -16.71
N PRO A 406 -28.97 26.09 -16.86
CA PRO A 406 -28.43 25.59 -18.13
C PRO A 406 -29.40 24.67 -18.91
N GLN A 407 -29.33 24.71 -20.25
CA GLN A 407 -30.11 23.89 -21.19
C GLN A 407 -29.53 22.48 -21.44
N PRO A 408 -30.33 21.49 -21.92
CA PRO A 408 -29.89 20.13 -22.21
C PRO A 408 -29.32 19.92 -23.63
N ALA A 409 -28.49 18.88 -23.80
CA ALA A 409 -27.83 18.48 -25.06
C ALA A 409 -28.48 17.22 -25.71
N PRO A 410 -28.31 16.98 -27.04
CA PRO A 410 -29.08 15.98 -27.79
C PRO A 410 -28.50 14.55 -27.80
N ALA A 411 -29.36 13.58 -28.18
CA ALA A 411 -29.13 12.13 -28.10
C ALA A 411 -28.48 11.50 -29.37
N PRO A 412 -27.81 10.32 -29.26
CA PRO A 412 -27.19 9.61 -30.37
C PRO A 412 -28.13 8.68 -31.17
N GLN A 413 -27.80 8.40 -32.44
CA GLN A 413 -28.51 7.47 -33.34
C GLN A 413 -27.92 6.04 -33.31
N PRO A 414 -28.70 4.99 -33.68
CA PRO A 414 -28.26 3.59 -33.68
C PRO A 414 -27.67 3.10 -35.03
N GLU A 415 -26.79 2.10 -34.96
CA GLU A 415 -26.18 1.42 -36.12
C GLU A 415 -27.08 0.34 -36.74
N LYS A 416 -26.68 -0.13 -37.94
CA LYS A 416 -27.48 -0.91 -38.89
C LYS A 416 -26.91 -2.34 -39.07
N PRO A 417 -27.71 -3.43 -38.98
CA PRO A 417 -27.19 -4.80 -39.12
C PRO A 417 -27.17 -5.33 -40.57
N ALA A 418 -26.36 -6.37 -40.79
CA ALA A 418 -26.20 -7.10 -42.06
C ALA A 418 -26.72 -8.57 -41.95
N PRO A 419 -26.94 -9.32 -43.07
CA PRO A 419 -28.01 -10.33 -43.13
C PRO A 419 -27.62 -11.82 -42.94
N LYS A 420 -28.68 -12.63 -42.90
CA LYS A 420 -28.80 -14.07 -42.61
C LYS A 420 -28.59 -14.98 -43.86
N PRO A 421 -28.29 -16.28 -43.70
CA PRO A 421 -29.28 -17.35 -44.02
C PRO A 421 -29.34 -18.42 -42.88
N GLU A 422 -30.26 -19.38 -42.79
CA GLU A 422 -31.11 -20.03 -43.81
C GLU A 422 -32.46 -20.53 -43.21
N LYS A 423 -33.27 -21.30 -43.95
CA LYS A 423 -34.64 -21.77 -43.59
C LYS A 423 -34.93 -23.16 -44.20
N PRO A 424 -35.76 -24.01 -43.58
CA PRO A 424 -37.04 -24.43 -44.22
C PRO A 424 -38.16 -24.73 -43.18
N ALA A 425 -39.45 -25.02 -43.46
CA ALA A 425 -40.41 -24.68 -44.54
C ALA A 425 -41.88 -24.95 -43.98
N PRO A 426 -43.01 -25.13 -44.71
CA PRO A 426 -44.05 -24.08 -44.70
C PRO A 426 -45.57 -24.48 -44.63
N ALA A 427 -46.43 -23.44 -44.45
CA ALA A 427 -47.80 -23.23 -45.03
C ALA A 427 -49.03 -24.04 -44.51
N PRO A 428 -50.31 -23.63 -44.80
CA PRO A 428 -50.84 -22.40 -45.44
C PRO A 428 -52.04 -21.64 -44.73
N LYS A 429 -52.48 -20.54 -45.39
CA LYS A 429 -53.68 -19.62 -45.23
C LYS A 429 -55.08 -20.31 -45.30
N PRO A 430 -56.28 -19.65 -45.19
CA PRO A 430 -56.67 -18.22 -45.39
C PRO A 430 -57.66 -17.63 -44.32
N GLU A 431 -58.61 -16.72 -44.64
CA GLU A 431 -58.45 -15.24 -44.68
C GLU A 431 -59.78 -14.45 -44.98
N ASN A 432 -60.18 -13.49 -44.11
CA ASN A 432 -61.26 -12.45 -44.27
C ASN A 432 -62.74 -12.92 -44.46
N PRO A 433 -63.82 -12.06 -44.37
CA PRO A 433 -63.90 -10.59 -44.49
C PRO A 433 -64.76 -9.79 -43.45
N ALA A 434 -64.95 -8.47 -43.68
CA ALA A 434 -65.92 -7.54 -43.04
C ALA A 434 -67.32 -7.60 -43.76
N GLU A 435 -68.41 -6.85 -43.47
CA GLU A 435 -68.60 -5.45 -43.00
C GLU A 435 -70.09 -5.09 -42.66
N GLN A 436 -70.37 -4.29 -41.61
CA GLN A 436 -71.53 -3.35 -41.37
C GLN A 436 -73.04 -3.84 -41.43
N PRO A 437 -74.10 -3.03 -41.12
CA PRO A 437 -74.21 -1.58 -40.78
C PRO A 437 -75.14 -1.11 -39.60
N LYS A 438 -75.01 0.20 -39.27
CA LYS A 438 -76.01 1.21 -38.77
C LYS A 438 -76.69 1.11 -37.38
N ALA A 439 -77.35 2.22 -37.01
CA ALA A 439 -77.69 2.65 -35.65
C ALA A 439 -79.14 3.19 -35.53
N GLU A 440 -79.68 3.25 -34.31
CA GLU A 440 -80.78 4.17 -33.92
C GLU A 440 -80.98 4.29 -32.39
N LYS A 441 -81.67 5.34 -31.95
CA LYS A 441 -82.03 5.63 -30.54
C LYS A 441 -83.33 6.45 -30.50
N PRO A 442 -84.37 6.00 -29.77
CA PRO A 442 -85.12 6.87 -28.84
C PRO A 442 -85.25 6.19 -27.46
N ALA A 443 -85.15 6.86 -26.32
CA ALA A 443 -85.95 7.97 -25.76
C ALA A 443 -87.17 7.48 -24.97
N ASP A 444 -87.04 7.54 -23.64
CA ASP A 444 -88.13 7.96 -22.75
C ASP A 444 -87.56 9.11 -21.91
N GLN A 445 -88.25 10.24 -21.89
CA GLN A 445 -87.97 11.41 -21.07
C GLN A 445 -89.24 11.71 -20.27
N GLN A 446 -89.17 11.72 -18.94
CA GLN A 446 -89.80 12.78 -18.12
C GLN A 446 -89.56 12.55 -16.62
N ALA A 447 -88.57 13.27 -16.10
CA ALA A 447 -88.60 13.87 -14.77
C ALA A 447 -87.57 15.01 -14.81
N GLU A 448 -88.04 16.22 -15.10
CA GLU A 448 -87.28 17.47 -15.02
C GLU A 448 -86.57 17.55 -13.65
N GLU A 449 -85.28 17.86 -13.62
CA GLU A 449 -84.82 19.24 -13.64
C GLU A 449 -85.54 20.10 -12.60
N ASP A 450 -85.17 19.92 -11.33
CA ASP A 450 -85.20 21.06 -10.43
C ASP A 450 -83.96 21.13 -9.51
N TYR A 451 -83.44 22.35 -9.40
CA TYR A 451 -82.54 22.84 -8.37
C TYR A 451 -81.08 22.36 -8.24
N ALA A 452 -80.30 22.54 -9.30
CA ALA A 452 -78.84 22.75 -9.17
C ALA A 452 -78.48 24.25 -9.06
N ARG A 453 -78.69 24.91 -7.90
CA ARG A 453 -77.90 26.10 -7.51
C ARG A 453 -78.06 26.53 -6.04
N ARG A 454 -76.94 27.00 -5.46
CA ARG A 454 -76.78 27.67 -4.15
C ARG A 454 -76.91 26.76 -2.91
N SER A 455 -76.14 26.95 -1.84
CA SER A 455 -74.78 27.52 -1.73
C SER A 455 -74.18 27.16 -0.37
N GLU A 456 -72.87 26.94 -0.39
CA GLU A 456 -71.88 27.27 0.63
C GLU A 456 -72.31 28.25 1.75
N GLU A 457 -73.10 27.81 2.74
CA GLU A 457 -73.30 28.62 3.97
C GLU A 457 -73.62 27.84 5.26
N GLU A 458 -73.85 26.53 5.22
CA GLU A 458 -74.20 25.72 6.42
C GLU A 458 -73.07 24.83 6.97
N TYR A 459 -71.80 25.14 6.65
CA TYR A 459 -70.64 24.43 7.24
C TYR A 459 -70.27 24.93 8.66
N ASN A 460 -70.95 25.95 9.19
CA ASN A 460 -70.62 26.58 10.48
C ASN A 460 -71.86 26.85 11.36
N ARG A 461 -72.54 25.79 11.83
CA ARG A 461 -73.31 25.73 13.10
C ARG A 461 -73.97 24.37 13.31
N LEU A 462 -73.34 23.47 14.09
CA LEU A 462 -73.82 23.08 15.42
C LEU A 462 -72.92 22.01 16.05
N THR A 463 -72.67 22.16 17.34
CA THR A 463 -71.99 21.16 18.17
C THR A 463 -72.97 20.11 18.70
N GLN A 464 -72.39 18.95 19.03
CA GLN A 464 -72.85 17.96 20.02
C GLN A 464 -73.89 16.87 19.68
N GLN A 465 -73.44 15.64 19.98
CA GLN A 465 -74.17 14.47 20.49
C GLN A 465 -75.02 13.61 19.53
N GLN A 466 -74.47 12.45 19.14
CA GLN A 466 -75.22 11.18 19.02
C GLN A 466 -74.39 9.99 19.56
N PRO A 467 -75.02 8.87 19.99
CA PRO A 467 -74.40 7.78 20.75
C PRO A 467 -73.74 6.70 19.85
N PRO A 468 -73.00 5.71 20.42
CA PRO A 468 -72.15 4.82 19.64
C PRO A 468 -72.93 3.80 18.80
N LYS A 469 -72.52 3.62 17.54
CA LYS A 469 -72.93 2.49 16.71
C LYS A 469 -71.90 1.36 16.80
N THR A 470 -72.43 0.16 16.98
CA THR A 470 -71.76 -1.13 17.03
C THR A 470 -70.64 -1.31 16.01
N GLU A 471 -69.48 -1.79 16.48
CA GLU A 471 -68.37 -2.18 15.62
C GLU A 471 -68.75 -3.39 14.76
N LYS A 472 -68.54 -3.23 13.44
CA LYS A 472 -68.60 -4.31 12.46
C LYS A 472 -67.40 -5.24 12.70
N PRO A 473 -67.56 -6.58 12.68
CA PRO A 473 -66.43 -7.49 12.88
C PRO A 473 -65.29 -7.19 11.90
N ALA A 474 -64.07 -7.07 12.42
CA ALA A 474 -62.90 -6.86 11.59
C ALA A 474 -62.74 -8.03 10.60
N GLN A 475 -62.50 -7.72 9.32
CA GLN A 475 -62.09 -8.75 8.37
C GLN A 475 -60.77 -9.39 8.86
N PRO A 476 -60.60 -10.71 8.74
CA PRO A 476 -59.34 -11.34 9.07
C PRO A 476 -58.26 -10.78 8.13
N SER A 477 -57.34 -10.00 8.70
CA SER A 477 -56.13 -9.60 8.00
C SER A 477 -55.37 -10.86 7.59
N THR A 478 -55.07 -11.01 6.30
CA THR A 478 -54.25 -12.13 5.84
C THR A 478 -52.93 -12.15 6.61
N PRO A 479 -52.52 -13.28 7.20
CA PRO A 479 -51.31 -13.32 8.01
C PRO A 479 -50.11 -12.93 7.14
N LYS A 480 -49.26 -12.02 7.65
CA LYS A 480 -47.97 -11.73 7.03
C LYS A 480 -47.15 -13.02 7.08
N THR A 481 -46.69 -13.51 5.93
CA THR A 481 -45.83 -14.70 5.83
C THR A 481 -44.63 -14.42 4.92
N GLY A 482 -43.52 -15.11 5.18
CA GLY A 482 -42.24 -14.96 4.51
C GLY A 482 -41.51 -13.66 4.87
N TRP A 483 -40.53 -13.30 4.04
CA TRP A 483 -39.77 -12.06 4.17
C TRP A 483 -40.65 -10.82 3.95
N LYS A 484 -40.53 -9.84 4.85
CA LYS A 484 -41.17 -8.51 4.77
C LYS A 484 -40.15 -7.43 5.13
N GLN A 485 -40.21 -6.31 4.42
CA GLN A 485 -39.42 -5.12 4.77
C GLN A 485 -40.33 -4.10 5.45
N GLU A 486 -39.97 -3.68 6.67
CA GLU A 486 -40.74 -2.74 7.49
C GLU A 486 -39.77 -1.71 8.08
N ASN A 487 -40.03 -0.41 7.85
CA ASN A 487 -39.14 0.70 8.22
C ASN A 487 -37.68 0.51 7.77
N GLY A 488 -37.48 -0.07 6.58
CA GLY A 488 -36.16 -0.34 6.00
C GLY A 488 -35.48 -1.62 6.49
N MET A 489 -35.92 -2.21 7.60
CA MET A 489 -35.40 -3.48 8.13
C MET A 489 -36.16 -4.68 7.58
N TRP A 490 -35.47 -5.81 7.39
CA TRP A 490 -36.07 -7.07 6.96
C TRP A 490 -36.46 -7.93 8.17
N TYR A 491 -37.63 -8.56 8.08
CA TYR A 491 -38.20 -9.49 9.05
C TYR A 491 -38.66 -10.74 8.32
N PHE A 492 -38.70 -11.86 9.02
CA PHE A 492 -39.30 -13.09 8.49
C PHE A 492 -40.49 -13.51 9.36
N TYR A 493 -41.64 -13.73 8.74
CA TYR A 493 -42.83 -14.25 9.40
C TYR A 493 -43.08 -15.70 8.98
N ASN A 494 -43.28 -16.58 9.96
CA ASN A 494 -43.61 -17.98 9.78
C ASN A 494 -45.01 -18.15 9.17
N THR A 495 -45.36 -19.38 8.77
CA THR A 495 -46.67 -19.69 8.16
C THR A 495 -47.87 -19.49 9.08
N ASP A 496 -47.66 -19.48 10.40
CA ASP A 496 -48.64 -19.15 11.43
C ASP A 496 -48.75 -17.63 11.71
N GLY A 497 -47.94 -16.80 11.03
CA GLY A 497 -47.86 -15.36 11.24
C GLY A 497 -46.96 -14.92 12.40
N SER A 498 -46.32 -15.84 13.11
CA SER A 498 -45.34 -15.51 14.15
C SER A 498 -44.04 -14.95 13.54
N MET A 499 -43.38 -14.02 14.23
CA MET A 499 -42.11 -13.43 13.77
C MET A 499 -40.93 -14.31 14.19
N ALA A 500 -40.05 -14.65 13.24
CA ALA A 500 -38.86 -15.45 13.53
C ALA A 500 -37.76 -14.64 14.24
N THR A 501 -37.03 -15.31 15.12
CA THR A 501 -35.85 -14.79 15.84
C THR A 501 -34.78 -15.88 15.92
N GLY A 502 -33.51 -15.49 16.04
CA GLY A 502 -32.37 -16.40 16.00
C GLY A 502 -32.03 -16.87 14.58
N TRP A 503 -31.41 -18.05 14.48
CA TRP A 503 -31.02 -18.66 13.21
C TRP A 503 -32.24 -19.16 12.41
N LEU A 504 -32.35 -18.72 11.16
CA LEU A 504 -33.35 -19.14 10.20
C LEU A 504 -32.66 -19.76 8.99
N GLN A 505 -33.06 -20.97 8.59
CA GLN A 505 -32.71 -21.52 7.28
C GLN A 505 -33.84 -21.22 6.30
N ASN A 506 -33.55 -20.55 5.19
CA ASN A 506 -34.52 -20.25 4.14
C ASN A 506 -33.88 -20.43 2.76
N ASN A 507 -34.53 -21.20 1.89
CA ASN A 507 -34.07 -21.50 0.52
C ASN A 507 -32.60 -21.95 0.42
N GLY A 508 -32.14 -22.75 1.39
CA GLY A 508 -30.76 -23.26 1.46
C GLY A 508 -29.73 -22.31 2.08
N SER A 509 -30.05 -21.04 2.26
CA SER A 509 -29.20 -20.07 2.97
C SER A 509 -29.57 -19.97 4.45
N TRP A 510 -28.57 -19.65 5.28
CA TRP A 510 -28.77 -19.33 6.69
C TRP A 510 -28.82 -17.82 6.89
N TYR A 511 -29.71 -17.37 7.75
CA TYR A 511 -29.91 -15.98 8.14
C TYR A 511 -29.96 -15.91 9.67
N TYR A 512 -29.69 -14.73 10.23
CA TYR A 512 -29.91 -14.47 11.65
C TYR A 512 -30.88 -13.31 11.83
N LEU A 513 -31.95 -13.53 12.59
CA LEU A 513 -32.90 -12.52 12.99
C LEU A 513 -32.58 -12.15 14.44
N ASN A 514 -32.37 -10.87 14.72
CA ASN A 514 -32.10 -10.39 16.08
C ASN A 514 -33.30 -10.65 17.01
N SER A 515 -33.15 -10.39 18.31
CA SER A 515 -34.22 -10.59 19.31
C SER A 515 -35.47 -9.73 19.06
N ASN A 516 -35.35 -8.65 18.27
CA ASN A 516 -36.47 -7.83 17.79
C ASN A 516 -37.04 -8.29 16.43
N GLY A 517 -36.58 -9.42 15.89
CA GLY A 517 -36.96 -9.98 14.59
C GLY A 517 -36.26 -9.37 13.37
N ALA A 518 -35.47 -8.30 13.54
CA ALA A 518 -34.78 -7.65 12.43
C ALA A 518 -33.57 -8.46 11.96
N MET A 519 -33.44 -8.66 10.65
CA MET A 519 -32.34 -9.40 10.02
C MET A 519 -30.98 -8.74 10.29
N ALA A 520 -30.02 -9.53 10.76
CA ALA A 520 -28.65 -9.10 10.98
C ALA A 520 -27.83 -9.10 9.68
N THR A 521 -26.86 -8.19 9.60
CA THR A 521 -25.84 -8.10 8.55
C THR A 521 -24.49 -7.76 9.21
N GLY A 522 -23.39 -8.08 8.54
CA GLY A 522 -22.03 -7.94 9.08
C GLY A 522 -21.66 -9.03 10.09
N TRP A 523 -20.72 -8.72 10.97
CA TRP A 523 -20.22 -9.66 11.98
C TRP A 523 -21.24 -9.90 13.10
N LEU A 524 -21.52 -11.18 13.38
CA LEU A 524 -22.35 -11.66 14.48
C LEU A 524 -21.52 -12.55 15.40
N GLN A 525 -21.54 -12.27 16.70
CA GLN A 525 -21.07 -13.22 17.71
C GLN A 525 -22.25 -13.98 18.30
N ASN A 526 -22.26 -15.31 18.18
CA ASN A 526 -23.33 -16.17 18.69
C ASN A 526 -22.72 -17.44 19.31
N ASN A 527 -23.07 -17.73 20.57
CA ASN A 527 -22.56 -18.88 21.34
C ASN A 527 -21.02 -19.00 21.34
N GLY A 528 -20.31 -17.88 21.45
CA GLY A 528 -18.84 -17.82 21.48
C GLY A 528 -18.15 -17.95 20.11
N SER A 529 -18.88 -18.26 19.04
CA SER A 529 -18.37 -18.27 17.67
C SER A 529 -18.72 -16.95 16.94
N TRP A 530 -17.82 -16.52 16.06
CA TRP A 530 -18.08 -15.43 15.11
C TRP A 530 -18.62 -15.97 13.79
N TYR A 531 -19.56 -15.26 13.20
CA TYR A 531 -20.18 -15.51 11.91
C TYR A 531 -20.22 -14.19 11.13
N TYR A 532 -20.32 -14.26 9.81
CA TYR A 532 -20.54 -13.08 8.98
C TYR A 532 -21.79 -13.25 8.14
N LEU A 533 -22.71 -12.30 8.24
CA LEU A 533 -23.92 -12.21 7.43
C LEU A 533 -23.66 -11.18 6.32
N ASN A 534 -23.84 -11.55 5.07
CA ASN A 534 -23.65 -10.68 3.93
C ASN A 534 -24.68 -9.54 3.92
N ALA A 535 -24.55 -8.59 2.97
CA ALA A 535 -25.48 -7.46 2.86
C ALA A 535 -26.95 -7.88 2.64
N ASN A 536 -27.18 -9.07 2.06
CA ASN A 536 -28.51 -9.65 1.88
C ASN A 536 -28.95 -10.53 3.08
N GLY A 537 -28.16 -10.59 4.15
CA GLY A 537 -28.41 -11.34 5.38
C GLY A 537 -28.01 -12.82 5.36
N ASP A 538 -27.58 -13.34 4.21
CA ASP A 538 -27.12 -14.72 4.07
C ASP A 538 -25.74 -14.93 4.74
N MET A 539 -25.59 -16.04 5.45
CA MET A 539 -24.38 -16.40 6.19
C MET A 539 -23.25 -16.81 5.23
N ALA A 540 -22.12 -16.10 5.31
CA ALA A 540 -20.94 -16.38 4.53
C ALA A 540 -20.24 -17.68 4.96
N THR A 541 -19.65 -18.36 3.97
CA THR A 541 -18.77 -19.53 4.14
C THR A 541 -17.57 -19.40 3.18
N GLY A 542 -16.44 -20.03 3.52
CA GLY A 542 -15.19 -19.89 2.78
C GLY A 542 -14.44 -18.59 3.08
N TRP A 543 -13.62 -18.14 2.12
CA TRP A 543 -12.82 -16.92 2.26
C TRP A 543 -13.68 -15.66 2.17
N LEU A 544 -13.54 -14.78 3.17
CA LEU A 544 -14.16 -13.47 3.24
C LEU A 544 -13.07 -12.39 3.31
N GLN A 545 -13.18 -11.36 2.47
CA GLN A 545 -12.42 -10.12 2.64
C GLN A 545 -13.29 -9.07 3.32
N ASN A 546 -12.85 -8.55 4.47
CA ASN A 546 -13.55 -7.53 5.23
C ASN A 546 -12.54 -6.53 5.81
N ASN A 547 -12.75 -5.22 5.56
CA ASN A 547 -11.89 -4.14 6.04
C ASN A 547 -10.39 -4.37 5.79
N GLY A 548 -10.02 -4.71 4.55
CA GLY A 548 -8.64 -4.99 4.13
C GLY A 548 -8.06 -6.33 4.59
N SER A 549 -8.68 -7.00 5.56
CA SER A 549 -8.25 -8.30 6.09
C SER A 549 -8.99 -9.47 5.45
N TRP A 550 -8.30 -10.60 5.30
CA TRP A 550 -8.92 -11.87 4.92
C TRP A 550 -9.28 -12.69 6.16
N TYR A 551 -10.42 -13.36 6.11
CA TYR A 551 -10.93 -14.28 7.13
C TYR A 551 -11.39 -15.56 6.44
N TYR A 552 -11.51 -16.65 7.17
CA TYR A 552 -12.12 -17.88 6.68
C TYR A 552 -13.29 -18.28 7.56
N LEU A 553 -14.45 -18.49 6.96
CA LEU A 553 -15.65 -19.01 7.61
C LEU A 553 -15.77 -20.48 7.24
N ASN A 554 -15.86 -21.36 8.24
CA ASN A 554 -16.03 -22.80 8.02
C ASN A 554 -17.36 -23.11 7.33
N ALA A 555 -17.57 -24.36 6.91
CA ALA A 555 -18.81 -24.78 6.24
C ALA A 555 -20.09 -24.59 7.10
N ASN A 556 -19.95 -24.50 8.42
CA ASN A 556 -21.02 -24.17 9.37
C ASN A 556 -21.13 -22.66 9.66
N GLY A 557 -20.40 -21.81 8.92
CA GLY A 557 -20.33 -20.36 9.06
C GLY A 557 -19.44 -19.83 10.18
N SER A 558 -18.89 -20.68 11.06
CA SER A 558 -18.05 -20.20 12.16
C SER A 558 -16.68 -19.75 11.66
N MET A 559 -16.21 -18.59 12.11
CA MET A 559 -14.89 -18.05 11.78
C MET A 559 -13.78 -18.98 12.28
N ALA A 560 -12.82 -19.31 11.41
CA ALA A 560 -11.66 -20.12 11.72
C ALA A 560 -10.53 -19.29 12.36
N THR A 561 -9.76 -19.94 13.22
CA THR A 561 -8.55 -19.43 13.89
C THR A 561 -7.50 -20.52 13.95
N GLY A 562 -6.22 -20.18 13.92
CA GLY A 562 -5.10 -21.12 13.87
C GLY A 562 -4.80 -21.62 12.46
N TRP A 563 -4.17 -22.79 12.35
CA TRP A 563 -3.82 -23.40 11.08
C TRP A 563 -5.05 -23.92 10.32
N LEU A 564 -5.15 -23.53 9.05
CA LEU A 564 -6.19 -23.96 8.11
C LEU A 564 -5.53 -24.59 6.89
N GLN A 565 -5.95 -25.79 6.51
CA GLN A 565 -5.63 -26.35 5.20
C GLN A 565 -6.81 -26.10 4.25
N ASN A 566 -6.55 -25.44 3.12
CA ASN A 566 -7.56 -25.12 2.11
C ASN A 566 -6.95 -25.31 0.71
N ASN A 567 -7.58 -26.15 -0.12
CA ASN A 567 -7.12 -26.48 -1.50
C ASN A 567 -5.65 -26.93 -1.60
N GLY A 568 -5.17 -27.70 -0.61
CA GLY A 568 -3.80 -28.21 -0.56
C GLY A 568 -2.75 -27.25 -0.01
N SER A 569 -3.08 -25.96 0.14
CA SER A 569 -2.24 -24.95 0.78
C SER A 569 -2.58 -24.82 2.27
N TRP A 570 -1.56 -24.52 3.09
CA TRP A 570 -1.72 -24.17 4.50
C TRP A 570 -1.75 -22.66 4.68
N TYR A 571 -2.63 -22.19 5.54
CA TYR A 571 -2.81 -20.80 5.93
C TYR A 571 -2.82 -20.72 7.45
N TYR A 572 -2.52 -19.54 8.00
CA TYR A 572 -2.68 -19.28 9.43
C TYR A 572 -3.63 -18.11 9.65
N LEU A 573 -4.69 -18.32 10.44
CA LEU A 573 -5.61 -17.29 10.88
C LEU A 573 -5.24 -16.90 12.32
N ASN A 574 -5.08 -15.61 12.57
CA ASN A 574 -4.77 -15.10 13.90
C ASN A 574 -5.94 -15.31 14.89
N ALA A 575 -5.75 -15.03 16.17
CA ALA A 575 -6.79 -15.22 17.20
C ALA A 575 -8.06 -14.35 16.96
N ASN A 576 -7.94 -13.23 16.25
CA ASN A 576 -9.03 -12.40 15.76
C ASN A 576 -9.60 -12.85 14.40
N GLY A 577 -9.16 -14.01 13.87
CA GLY A 577 -9.57 -14.59 12.59
C GLY A 577 -8.89 -14.01 11.35
N SER A 578 -8.11 -12.92 11.45
CA SER A 578 -7.47 -12.33 10.27
C SER A 578 -6.30 -13.19 9.79
N MET A 579 -6.21 -13.45 8.49
CA MET A 579 -5.14 -14.20 7.84
C MET A 579 -3.76 -13.56 8.08
N ALA A 580 -2.79 -14.35 8.52
CA ALA A 580 -1.41 -13.94 8.69
C ALA A 580 -0.63 -13.95 7.37
N THR A 581 0.35 -13.05 7.26
CA THR A 581 1.33 -12.98 6.17
C THR A 581 2.70 -12.62 6.77
N GLY A 582 3.77 -12.96 6.07
CA GLY A 582 5.15 -12.81 6.54
C GLY A 582 5.56 -13.90 7.55
N TRP A 583 6.55 -13.59 8.38
CA TRP A 583 7.08 -14.51 9.39
C TRP A 583 6.11 -14.72 10.55
N LEU A 584 5.85 -16.00 10.86
CA LEU A 584 5.05 -16.46 11.99
C LEU A 584 5.92 -17.34 12.90
N GLN A 585 5.97 -17.05 14.19
CA GLN A 585 6.50 -17.97 15.19
C GLN A 585 5.33 -18.78 15.79
N TYR A 586 5.40 -20.10 15.71
CA TYR A 586 4.37 -21.00 16.23
C TYR A 586 5.01 -22.24 16.87
N ASN A 587 4.66 -22.53 18.12
CA ASN A 587 5.20 -23.65 18.92
C ASN A 587 6.75 -23.77 18.92
N GLY A 588 7.45 -22.63 18.88
CA GLY A 588 8.92 -22.57 18.88
C GLY A 588 9.57 -22.59 17.49
N SER A 589 8.85 -23.04 16.46
CA SER A 589 9.30 -23.01 15.06
C SER A 589 8.91 -21.71 14.36
N TRP A 590 9.70 -21.32 13.36
CA TRP A 590 9.37 -20.23 12.44
C TRP A 590 8.78 -20.77 11.14
N TYR A 591 7.76 -20.08 10.64
CA TYR A 591 7.08 -20.34 9.38
C TYR A 591 7.03 -19.04 8.58
N TYR A 592 6.92 -19.13 7.26
CA TYR A 592 6.69 -17.97 6.42
C TYR A 592 5.40 -18.13 5.62
N LEU A 593 4.49 -17.16 5.74
CA LEU A 593 3.26 -17.07 5.00
C LEU A 593 3.46 -16.04 3.87
N ASN A 594 3.17 -16.42 2.63
CA ASN A 594 3.29 -15.55 1.47
C ASN A 594 2.30 -14.38 1.53
N ALA A 595 2.41 -13.42 0.60
CA ALA A 595 1.54 -12.23 0.58
C ALA A 595 0.04 -12.57 0.40
N ASN A 596 -0.24 -13.70 -0.25
CA ASN A 596 -1.56 -14.31 -0.42
C ASN A 596 -1.89 -15.36 0.66
N GLY A 597 -1.07 -15.46 1.72
CA GLY A 597 -1.34 -16.21 2.95
C GLY A 597 -0.95 -17.68 2.97
N ASP A 598 -0.57 -18.28 1.84
CA ASP A 598 -0.11 -19.67 1.81
C ASP A 598 1.28 -19.82 2.45
N MET A 599 1.46 -20.91 3.17
CA MET A 599 2.72 -21.26 3.82
C MET A 599 3.78 -21.68 2.80
N ALA A 600 4.91 -20.98 2.81
CA ALA A 600 6.04 -21.28 1.96
C ALA A 600 6.78 -22.57 2.40
N THR A 601 7.30 -23.29 1.42
CA THR A 601 8.18 -24.45 1.58
C THR A 601 9.35 -24.34 0.59
N GLY A 602 10.49 -24.95 0.92
CA GLY A 602 11.73 -24.84 0.14
C GLY A 602 12.48 -23.52 0.35
N TRP A 603 13.26 -23.12 -0.65
CA TRP A 603 14.07 -21.89 -0.62
C TRP A 603 13.21 -20.63 -0.70
N LEU A 604 13.37 -19.74 0.29
CA LEU A 604 12.74 -18.42 0.35
C LEU A 604 13.81 -17.34 0.35
N GLN A 605 13.67 -16.32 -0.51
CA GLN A 605 14.43 -15.09 -0.38
C GLN A 605 13.59 -14.02 0.33
N ASN A 606 14.05 -13.51 1.47
CA ASN A 606 13.38 -12.47 2.23
C ASN A 606 14.40 -11.40 2.65
N ASN A 607 14.13 -10.13 2.31
CA ASN A 607 14.98 -8.97 2.62
C ASN A 607 16.47 -9.10 2.21
N GLY A 608 16.75 -9.86 1.15
CA GLY A 608 18.10 -10.08 0.62
C GLY A 608 18.80 -11.34 1.15
N SER A 609 18.37 -11.86 2.30
CA SER A 609 18.81 -13.16 2.84
C SER A 609 18.01 -14.31 2.23
N TRP A 610 18.64 -15.47 2.13
CA TRP A 610 18.00 -16.74 1.79
C TRP A 610 17.72 -17.56 3.05
N TYR A 611 16.58 -18.23 3.08
CA TYR A 611 16.13 -19.12 4.13
C TYR A 611 15.65 -20.42 3.49
N TYR A 612 15.59 -21.51 4.25
CA TYR A 612 14.98 -22.74 3.81
C TYR A 612 13.85 -23.15 4.76
N LEU A 613 12.67 -23.38 4.21
CA LEU A 613 11.52 -23.91 4.92
C LEU A 613 11.39 -25.39 4.56
N ASN A 614 11.26 -26.26 5.56
CA ASN A 614 11.07 -27.69 5.36
C ASN A 614 9.71 -28.00 4.71
N ALA A 615 9.45 -29.26 4.37
CA ALA A 615 8.19 -29.68 3.76
C ALA A 615 6.95 -29.39 4.65
N ASN A 616 7.14 -29.33 5.97
CA ASN A 616 6.09 -28.95 6.93
C ASN A 616 6.04 -27.42 7.19
N GLY A 617 6.85 -26.62 6.48
CA GLY A 617 6.91 -25.17 6.55
C GLY A 617 7.79 -24.58 7.65
N ASP A 618 8.33 -25.40 8.54
CA ASP A 618 9.26 -24.98 9.59
C ASP A 618 10.63 -24.59 9.02
N MET A 619 11.16 -23.46 9.48
CA MET A 619 12.45 -22.92 9.05
C MET A 619 13.62 -23.78 9.54
N ALA A 620 14.47 -24.21 8.60
CA ALA A 620 15.68 -24.97 8.88
C ALA A 620 16.81 -24.09 9.42
N THR A 621 17.65 -24.69 10.28
CA THR A 621 18.88 -24.12 10.83
C THR A 621 19.96 -25.20 10.87
N GLY A 622 21.24 -24.81 10.78
CA GLY A 622 22.38 -25.73 10.69
C GLY A 622 22.62 -26.24 9.27
N TRP A 623 23.23 -27.42 9.16
CA TRP A 623 23.54 -28.05 7.88
C TRP A 623 22.28 -28.58 7.17
N LEU A 624 22.10 -28.17 5.92
CA LEU A 624 21.05 -28.63 5.02
C LEU A 624 21.68 -29.28 3.78
N GLN A 625 21.26 -30.49 3.43
CA GLN A 625 21.53 -31.06 2.11
C GLN A 625 20.32 -30.82 1.19
N ASN A 626 20.54 -30.15 0.07
CA ASN A 626 19.50 -29.88 -0.93
C ASN A 626 20.07 -30.09 -2.34
N ASN A 627 19.39 -30.89 -3.17
CA ASN A 627 19.80 -31.20 -4.55
C ASN A 627 21.28 -31.64 -4.71
N GLY A 628 21.77 -32.44 -3.77
CA GLY A 628 23.15 -32.96 -3.76
C GLY A 628 24.23 -31.99 -3.27
N SER A 629 23.89 -30.72 -3.01
CA SER A 629 24.78 -29.74 -2.40
C SER A 629 24.49 -29.57 -0.90
N TRP A 630 25.52 -29.25 -0.13
CA TRP A 630 25.37 -28.85 1.28
C TRP A 630 25.31 -27.33 1.40
N TYR A 631 24.50 -26.85 2.33
CA TYR A 631 24.30 -25.45 2.68
C TYR A 631 24.35 -25.33 4.20
N TYR A 632 24.71 -24.15 4.71
CA TYR A 632 24.65 -23.85 6.13
C TYR A 632 23.68 -22.70 6.38
N LEU A 633 22.68 -22.94 7.23
CA LEU A 633 21.71 -21.94 7.67
C LEU A 633 22.10 -21.54 9.10
N ASN A 634 22.25 -20.26 9.38
CA ASN A 634 22.61 -19.78 10.72
C ASN A 634 21.49 -20.03 11.74
N ALA A 635 21.72 -19.72 13.02
CA ALA A 635 20.72 -19.89 14.08
C ALA A 635 19.44 -19.05 13.88
N ASN A 636 19.54 -17.92 13.16
CA ASN A 636 18.43 -17.08 12.70
C ASN A 636 17.87 -17.50 11.32
N GLY A 637 18.32 -18.65 10.78
CA GLY A 637 17.81 -19.27 9.56
C GLY A 637 18.36 -18.73 8.24
N ASP A 638 19.18 -17.68 8.24
CA ASP A 638 19.73 -17.15 7.00
C ASP A 638 20.91 -17.99 6.49
N MET A 639 20.98 -18.15 5.17
CA MET A 639 21.98 -18.95 4.48
C MET A 639 23.34 -18.26 4.50
N ALA A 640 24.33 -18.93 5.10
CA ALA A 640 25.70 -18.45 5.15
C ALA A 640 26.39 -18.52 3.78
N THR A 641 27.34 -17.60 3.57
CA THR A 641 28.25 -17.59 2.42
C THR A 641 29.66 -17.24 2.91
N GLY A 642 30.70 -17.68 2.19
CA GLY A 642 32.08 -17.54 2.63
C GLY A 642 32.48 -18.55 3.70
N TRP A 643 33.35 -18.14 4.63
CA TRP A 643 33.87 -19.01 5.68
C TRP A 643 32.85 -19.22 6.82
N VAL A 644 32.61 -20.48 7.16
CA VAL A 644 31.82 -20.91 8.33
C VAL A 644 32.69 -21.80 9.21
N LYS A 645 32.68 -21.57 10.53
CA LYS A 645 33.25 -22.49 11.51
C LYS A 645 32.12 -23.22 12.22
N ASP A 646 32.16 -24.54 12.20
CA ASP A 646 31.23 -25.41 12.93
C ASP A 646 32.06 -26.33 13.84
N GLY A 647 31.85 -26.20 15.16
CA GLY A 647 32.78 -26.69 16.18
C GLY A 647 34.20 -26.18 15.97
N ASP A 648 35.14 -27.10 15.73
CA ASP A 648 36.55 -26.80 15.42
C ASP A 648 36.90 -26.84 13.94
N THR A 649 35.94 -27.19 13.09
CA THR A 649 36.16 -27.36 11.65
C THR A 649 35.75 -26.11 10.89
N TRP A 650 36.58 -25.68 9.94
CA TRP A 650 36.24 -24.63 8.98
C TRP A 650 35.73 -25.22 7.67
N TYR A 651 34.75 -24.54 7.08
CA TYR A 651 34.10 -24.86 5.82
C TYR A 651 34.01 -23.59 4.96
N TYR A 652 33.89 -23.76 3.64
CA TYR A 652 33.69 -22.65 2.72
C TYR A 652 32.44 -22.85 1.86
N LEU A 653 31.51 -21.90 1.99
CA LEU A 653 30.27 -21.81 1.23
C LEU A 653 30.47 -20.81 0.10
N GLU A 654 30.08 -21.16 -1.12
CA GLU A 654 30.16 -20.25 -2.27
C GLU A 654 29.13 -19.12 -2.17
N ALA A 655 29.16 -18.15 -3.10
CA ALA A 655 28.17 -17.07 -3.15
C ALA A 655 26.72 -17.57 -3.42
N SER A 656 26.57 -18.80 -3.91
CA SER A 656 25.32 -19.54 -4.04
C SER A 656 24.88 -20.23 -2.74
N GLY A 657 25.69 -20.18 -1.68
CA GLY A 657 25.53 -20.93 -0.44
C GLY A 657 25.97 -22.40 -0.50
N ALA A 658 26.36 -22.91 -1.67
CA ALA A 658 26.80 -24.30 -1.81
C ALA A 658 28.19 -24.52 -1.20
N MET A 659 28.35 -25.55 -0.38
CA MET A 659 29.61 -25.93 0.25
C MET A 659 30.60 -26.50 -0.76
N LYS A 660 31.85 -26.01 -0.75
CA LYS A 660 32.94 -26.65 -1.48
C LYS A 660 33.35 -27.97 -0.81
N ALA A 661 33.66 -28.97 -1.64
CA ALA A 661 34.21 -30.26 -1.20
C ALA A 661 35.22 -30.80 -2.24
N SER A 662 36.17 -31.61 -1.78
CA SER A 662 37.21 -32.30 -2.57
C SER A 662 37.93 -31.41 -3.58
N GLN A 663 38.32 -30.19 -3.20
CA GLN A 663 38.90 -29.24 -4.16
C GLN A 663 39.83 -28.20 -3.54
N TRP A 664 40.81 -27.77 -4.35
CA TRP A 664 41.56 -26.54 -4.16
C TRP A 664 40.75 -25.34 -4.65
N PHE A 665 40.77 -24.23 -3.91
CA PHE A 665 40.13 -22.97 -4.29
C PHE A 665 40.90 -21.77 -3.74
N LYS A 666 40.65 -20.58 -4.32
CA LYS A 666 41.35 -19.34 -3.98
C LYS A 666 40.41 -18.35 -3.28
N VAL A 667 40.87 -17.75 -2.18
CA VAL A 667 40.20 -16.65 -1.47
C VAL A 667 41.24 -15.57 -1.17
N SER A 668 40.99 -14.32 -1.60
CA SER A 668 41.89 -13.17 -1.39
C SER A 668 43.37 -13.48 -1.70
N ASP A 669 43.60 -14.02 -2.90
CA ASP A 669 44.88 -14.48 -3.45
C ASP A 669 45.61 -15.62 -2.73
N LYS A 670 45.03 -16.20 -1.68
CA LYS A 670 45.53 -17.40 -1.00
C LYS A 670 44.79 -18.66 -1.46
N TRP A 671 45.50 -19.78 -1.54
CA TRP A 671 44.92 -21.08 -1.88
C TRP A 671 44.60 -21.89 -0.62
N TYR A 672 43.48 -22.59 -0.65
CA TYR A 672 42.94 -23.43 0.42
C TYR A 672 42.44 -24.75 -0.18
N TYR A 673 42.46 -25.82 0.61
CA TYR A 673 41.88 -27.11 0.23
C TYR A 673 40.82 -27.56 1.23
N VAL A 674 39.67 -28.03 0.72
CA VAL A 674 38.64 -28.71 1.50
C VAL A 674 38.50 -30.16 1.04
N ASN A 675 38.40 -31.07 2.01
CA ASN A 675 38.28 -32.51 1.76
C ASN A 675 36.85 -32.91 1.31
N GLY A 676 36.59 -34.21 1.19
CA GLY A 676 35.29 -34.73 0.75
C GLY A 676 34.11 -34.47 1.68
N SER A 677 34.35 -34.12 2.95
CA SER A 677 33.31 -33.64 3.88
C SER A 677 33.23 -32.11 3.95
N GLY A 678 33.94 -31.39 3.06
CA GLY A 678 34.02 -29.92 3.06
C GLY A 678 34.92 -29.31 4.14
N ALA A 679 35.60 -30.13 4.93
CA ALA A 679 36.45 -29.66 6.03
C ALA A 679 37.78 -29.11 5.48
N LEU A 680 38.17 -27.93 5.95
CA LEU A 680 39.44 -27.27 5.62
C LEU A 680 40.62 -28.13 6.11
N ALA A 681 41.56 -28.42 5.21
CA ALA A 681 42.83 -29.02 5.57
C ALA A 681 43.73 -27.96 6.25
N VAL A 682 44.26 -28.27 7.44
CA VAL A 682 45.18 -27.40 8.20
C VAL A 682 46.37 -28.21 8.72
N ASN A 683 47.55 -27.60 8.82
CA ASN A 683 48.80 -28.22 9.33
C ASN A 683 49.10 -29.61 8.73
N THR A 684 48.95 -29.74 7.41
CA THR A 684 49.07 -31.04 6.71
C THR A 684 49.59 -30.85 5.28
N THR A 685 49.73 -31.93 4.53
CA THR A 685 50.13 -31.91 3.11
C THR A 685 49.00 -32.51 2.27
N VAL A 686 48.59 -31.81 1.22
CA VAL A 686 47.56 -32.26 0.26
C VAL A 686 48.15 -32.21 -1.14
N ASP A 687 48.07 -33.30 -1.89
CA ASP A 687 48.61 -33.43 -3.26
C ASP A 687 50.10 -33.06 -3.41
N GLY A 688 50.87 -33.14 -2.32
CA GLY A 688 52.28 -32.73 -2.25
C GLY A 688 52.52 -31.28 -1.80
N TYR A 689 51.46 -30.48 -1.62
CA TYR A 689 51.51 -29.09 -1.18
C TYR A 689 51.22 -28.95 0.32
N GLY A 690 52.08 -28.26 1.07
CA GLY A 690 51.88 -28.02 2.49
C GLY A 690 50.85 -26.93 2.77
N VAL A 691 49.98 -27.12 3.76
CA VAL A 691 49.03 -26.10 4.24
C VAL A 691 49.29 -25.77 5.72
N ASN A 692 49.27 -24.48 6.05
CA ASN A 692 49.56 -23.99 7.40
C ASN A 692 48.37 -24.13 8.37
N ALA A 693 48.48 -23.55 9.57
CA ALA A 693 47.42 -23.60 10.60
C ALA A 693 46.12 -22.87 10.19
N ASN A 694 46.18 -21.94 9.24
CA ASN A 694 45.03 -21.26 8.66
C ASN A 694 44.48 -21.99 7.41
N GLY A 695 45.06 -23.14 7.05
CA GLY A 695 44.74 -23.89 5.83
C GLY A 695 45.23 -23.25 4.54
N GLU A 696 46.11 -22.26 4.63
CA GLU A 696 46.69 -21.56 3.49
C GLU A 696 47.84 -22.40 2.92
N TRP A 697 47.88 -22.59 1.60
CA TRP A 697 49.02 -23.18 0.91
C TRP A 697 50.29 -22.38 1.19
N VAL A 698 51.34 -23.09 1.64
CA VAL A 698 52.70 -22.60 1.80
C VAL A 698 53.64 -23.43 0.91
N ASN A 699 54.66 -22.76 0.37
CA ASN A 699 55.58 -23.28 -0.65
C ASN A 699 57.00 -23.39 -0.12
#